data_AF-A0A836KNI6-F1
#
_entry.id   AF-A0A836KNI6-F1
#
_cell.length_a   1.000
_cell.length_b   1.000
_cell.length_c   1.000
_cell.angle_alpha   90.00
_cell.angle_beta   90.00
_cell.angle_gamma   90.00
#
_symmetry.space_group_name_H-M   'P 1'
#
loop_
_entity.id
_entity.type
_entity.pdbx_description
1 polymer ?
#
loop_
_entity_poly.entity_id
_entity_poly.type
_entity_poly.pdbx_seq_one_letter_code
_entity_poly.pdbx_strand_id
1 'polypeptide(L)'
;MYRARSCGVVAASAVAPHVRTTLGTVTRSYTPIYSPDPAVDHLGALRSADECRTLWAQHIPVPSLARAIELWLRFGNDPVVHTAASPASPKRAAEDAAPSASPFAYVEDYMGSNMVTGAPEHVRESAELWSAYFDTKYVRRMRQSRRTSKQYVGVLGTASNGRGAGDSGGGSASSSVANLFLDEADRPNTKWDADTFFCEVAYLSERHLKARVTNYLQLEKLLWGSTAKPDAFVAFFEAFQQQTITRIPLPAPSIWVYETTEAKKKWAERYLPACSAAHEFFQEKLRPHAADAAAQAKLLADVAAAYKQVHDILLERRARQVQAGVCPSTWTGGSAAAAAAEEAWSANEVEKEQRRMEEGVYDPEDLLDTTAEWAAEHAKLQAILERPLTSSGRAGRTPYDFSLHDFWMHTERREALETVHLLESESLARVAAAVRRRLYSETLFRDVLAGLEESVAKAHLDLRAAVLKPHFNSVWCRMHYVKFGAASLVQHTHTASRQLLFHYAASIQEVAATAQMYYATKPLSSQLDYASPYTFRRSLARHCSQYGVEMAHAAQQPLLLSAAYLAKAEGVIGRVVRQAAARFGARRRARYRAATANNQSLLNPVTSVQVTAPAPELLPAGADLLAVLRDEKTPKATGDTLKVWPLGSRQTVSYSWTSPALEKLRLLRLTDGSLTAEQAAQRDQLRQAGRLEISMWRRRTADERQRVSVQTQNEAAEVQALVAETPALQEVSAYATHLYAQLTREQQQQSCAGAASMSQAWDENNEEWVFAVMLDDNVPLSEVPSTEVFLPYVDAAGRPLPNGEYRVVVRAVDRELNPAEHSTLMSDAASAPFSVVDALPQLYMQYQQPEGATAGAPAEAPLEGDMAGSDLMPFCAFLREAGLHVSLNAEFAMGQSLDKQGNVSMAEVAAVLRGTEYHRSQCECGITDAQRTIEPQCRLHWSLYHPGATEQEWAAVRRRVLQHAMAEERDWWLPDPMLEVADVRTDNASAKSFSFTAYPAVARYGTELCTVLPAHGTNHMDYALLPAPPSAKPTASGAGVAVQAECTVDGTGALASLHYGAPISAADVTVEDALSAAMEAIQVAQTRHNTLSMVKLGAFDKQAQAMLFCGVYGFEFGGKYGRTYVYAFDKAKREMAETAQAGHAASLQAADAEKLRLSDQEQTSTAVDRFASQTNPEQRLTRFAPRSTMSGYNMEDAAPSQTSTWGR
;
A
#
# COMPACT_ATOMS: atom_id res chain seq x y z
N MET A 1 39.70 -63.62 12.75
CA MET A 1 40.78 -63.62 13.78
C MET A 1 40.18 -63.34 15.15
N TYR A 2 40.78 -63.94 16.19
CA TYR A 2 40.28 -64.11 17.56
C TYR A 2 40.19 -62.82 18.41
N ARG A 3 39.18 -62.84 19.31
CA ARG A 3 38.95 -62.18 20.63
C ARG A 3 39.96 -61.13 21.17
N ALA A 4 39.38 -60.05 21.72
CA ALA A 4 39.58 -59.68 23.14
C ALA A 4 38.32 -58.99 23.71
N ARG A 5 37.84 -59.50 24.85
CA ARG A 5 36.78 -58.94 25.70
C ARG A 5 37.39 -57.84 26.59
N SER A 6 36.61 -56.80 26.88
CA SER A 6 36.61 -56.19 28.21
C SER A 6 35.16 -55.95 28.64
N CYS A 7 34.70 -56.74 29.61
CA CYS A 7 33.62 -56.34 30.49
C CYS A 7 34.15 -55.24 31.41
N GLY A 8 33.39 -54.17 31.59
CA GLY A 8 33.75 -53.07 32.47
C GLY A 8 32.54 -52.20 32.78
N VAL A 9 31.75 -52.66 33.76
CA VAL A 9 31.15 -51.88 34.85
C VAL A 9 30.42 -50.56 34.50
N VAL A 10 29.13 -50.59 34.84
CA VAL A 10 28.25 -49.47 35.21
C VAL A 10 29.02 -48.27 35.76
N ALA A 11 29.08 -47.17 35.00
CA ALA A 11 29.28 -45.84 35.56
C ALA A 11 27.92 -45.19 35.73
N ALA A 12 27.48 -45.09 36.98
CA ALA A 12 26.37 -44.26 37.39
C ALA A 12 26.56 -42.85 36.80
N SER A 13 25.47 -42.32 36.25
CA SER A 13 25.30 -40.89 36.00
C SER A 13 25.49 -40.17 37.33
N ALA A 14 26.72 -39.75 37.62
CA ALA A 14 26.98 -38.80 38.66
C ALA A 14 26.17 -37.55 38.31
N VAL A 15 25.27 -37.19 39.23
CA VAL A 15 24.83 -35.82 39.48
C VAL A 15 26.00 -34.92 39.10
N ALA A 16 25.82 -34.05 38.09
CA ALA A 16 26.73 -32.93 37.94
C ALA A 16 26.67 -32.22 39.29
N PRO A 17 27.74 -32.25 40.10
CA PRO A 17 27.78 -31.33 41.22
C PRO A 17 27.62 -29.95 40.59
N HIS A 18 26.99 -29.03 41.30
CA HIS A 18 27.41 -27.65 41.14
C HIS A 18 28.93 -27.66 41.15
N VAL A 19 29.54 -27.49 39.97
CA VAL A 19 30.91 -27.07 39.89
C VAL A 19 30.82 -25.65 40.43
N ARG A 20 30.90 -25.53 41.76
CA ARG A 20 31.72 -24.50 42.36
C ARG A 20 33.04 -24.66 41.61
N THR A 21 33.21 -23.90 40.53
CA THR A 21 34.52 -23.52 40.09
C THR A 21 35.06 -22.65 41.21
N THR A 22 35.50 -23.29 42.30
CA THR A 22 36.78 -22.93 42.87
C THR A 22 37.78 -23.21 41.76
N LEU A 23 37.84 -22.28 40.79
CA LEU A 23 39.10 -21.96 40.18
C LEU A 23 40.03 -21.84 41.36
N GLY A 24 41.01 -22.74 41.43
CA GLY A 24 42.21 -22.50 42.20
C GLY A 24 42.92 -21.33 41.54
N THR A 25 42.33 -20.14 41.62
CA THR A 25 43.08 -18.91 41.64
C THR A 25 44.07 -19.12 42.75
N VAL A 26 45.34 -18.93 42.43
CA VAL A 26 46.38 -18.69 43.43
C VAL A 26 45.92 -17.42 44.16
N THR A 27 45.04 -17.57 45.14
CA THR A 27 44.56 -16.50 45.99
C THR A 27 45.77 -16.08 46.79
N ARG A 28 46.37 -14.97 46.38
CA ARG A 28 47.22 -14.22 47.29
C ARG A 28 46.36 -13.95 48.54
N SER A 29 46.96 -14.05 49.72
CA SER A 29 46.26 -14.05 51.01
C SER A 29 45.38 -12.83 51.31
N TYR A 30 45.42 -11.79 50.47
CA TYR A 30 44.68 -10.54 50.64
C TYR A 30 43.47 -10.35 49.69
N THR A 31 43.15 -11.30 48.78
CA THR A 31 41.98 -11.21 47.88
C THR A 31 40.92 -12.27 48.19
N PRO A 32 39.61 -11.94 48.09
CA PRO A 32 39.05 -10.67 47.61
C PRO A 32 39.16 -9.55 48.67
N ILE A 33 39.36 -8.30 48.21
CA ILE A 33 39.51 -7.13 49.09
C ILE A 33 38.14 -6.72 49.69
N TYR A 34 37.05 -6.97 48.96
CA TYR A 34 35.66 -6.71 49.34
C TYR A 34 34.77 -7.85 48.83
N SER A 35 33.56 -7.96 49.35
CA SER A 35 32.60 -8.98 48.91
C SER A 35 32.24 -8.76 47.43
N PRO A 36 32.13 -9.83 46.62
CA PRO A 36 31.59 -9.72 45.26
C PRO A 36 30.17 -9.15 45.28
N ASP A 37 29.81 -8.46 44.21
CA ASP A 37 28.47 -7.92 44.03
C ASP A 37 27.41 -9.04 44.15
N PRO A 38 26.22 -8.74 44.70
CA PRO A 38 25.12 -9.69 44.73
C PRO A 38 24.69 -10.09 43.31
N ALA A 39 24.13 -11.30 43.16
CA ALA A 39 23.67 -11.85 41.88
C ALA A 39 22.37 -11.18 41.38
N VAL A 40 22.40 -9.86 41.14
CA VAL A 40 21.28 -9.06 40.68
C VAL A 40 21.12 -9.18 39.17
N ASP A 41 19.92 -9.54 38.70
CA ASP A 41 19.57 -9.50 37.27
C ASP A 41 19.15 -8.07 36.87
N HIS A 42 20.12 -7.30 36.37
CA HIS A 42 19.87 -5.94 35.86
C HIS A 42 19.03 -5.92 34.57
N LEU A 43 19.03 -7.00 33.78
CA LEU A 43 18.27 -7.09 32.52
C LEU A 43 16.79 -7.38 32.79
N GLY A 44 16.51 -8.21 33.79
CA GLY A 44 15.15 -8.58 34.21
C GLY A 44 14.24 -7.38 34.48
N ALA A 45 14.75 -6.37 35.18
CA ALA A 45 14.00 -5.15 35.47
C ALA A 45 13.68 -4.33 34.21
N LEU A 46 14.67 -4.16 33.32
CA LEU A 46 14.53 -3.38 32.09
C LEU A 46 13.54 -4.03 31.13
N ARG A 47 13.66 -5.34 30.87
CA ARG A 47 12.76 -6.05 29.96
C ARG A 47 11.32 -6.10 30.49
N SER A 48 11.13 -6.30 31.79
CA SER A 48 9.79 -6.32 32.40
C SER A 48 9.10 -4.96 32.25
N ALA A 49 9.85 -3.85 32.43
CA ALA A 49 9.32 -2.51 32.22
C ALA A 49 8.94 -2.25 30.75
N ASP A 50 9.75 -2.72 29.80
CA ASP A 50 9.45 -2.63 28.37
C ASP A 50 8.23 -3.50 27.99
N GLU A 51 8.12 -4.72 28.52
CA GLU A 51 6.97 -5.62 28.32
C GLU A 51 5.66 -5.01 28.83
N CYS A 52 5.65 -4.50 30.08
CA CYS A 52 4.48 -3.83 30.67
C CYS A 52 4.03 -2.60 29.86
N ARG A 53 4.96 -1.89 29.21
CA ARG A 53 4.65 -0.73 28.38
C ARG A 53 4.11 -1.12 27.01
N THR A 54 4.67 -2.17 26.40
CA THR A 54 4.44 -2.47 24.98
C THR A 54 3.14 -3.24 24.76
N LEU A 55 2.95 -4.38 25.46
CA LEU A 55 1.79 -5.30 25.29
C LEU A 55 1.42 -5.49 23.80
N TRP A 56 0.15 -5.60 23.39
CA TRP A 56 -0.18 -5.70 21.95
C TRP A 56 -0.10 -4.34 21.23
N ALA A 57 0.21 -4.32 19.94
CA ALA A 57 0.01 -3.14 19.11
C ALA A 57 -1.50 -2.91 18.90
N GLN A 58 -1.98 -1.72 19.29
CA GLN A 58 -3.34 -1.27 18.95
C GLN A 58 -3.41 -0.72 17.53
N HIS A 59 -2.32 -0.14 17.04
CA HIS A 59 -2.35 0.78 15.91
C HIS A 59 -1.70 0.17 14.67
N ILE A 60 -2.57 -0.17 13.72
CA ILE A 60 -2.26 0.07 12.30
C ILE A 60 -1.81 1.55 12.22
N PRO A 61 -0.59 1.86 11.71
CA PRO A 61 -0.06 3.22 11.67
C PRO A 61 -1.04 4.25 11.07
N VAL A 62 -1.82 3.80 10.08
CA VAL A 62 -2.92 4.55 9.47
C VAL A 62 -4.23 3.76 9.67
N PRO A 63 -4.96 3.96 10.78
CA PRO A 63 -6.09 3.11 11.15
C PRO A 63 -7.41 3.52 10.48
N SER A 64 -7.49 4.73 9.91
CA SER A 64 -8.71 5.30 9.35
C SER A 64 -8.43 6.19 8.15
N LEU A 65 -9.48 6.44 7.35
CA LEU A 65 -9.41 7.34 6.20
C LEU A 65 -9.04 8.78 6.61
N ALA A 66 -9.58 9.28 7.72
CA ALA A 66 -9.28 10.62 8.21
C ALA A 66 -7.79 10.79 8.54
N ARG A 67 -7.20 9.79 9.23
CA ARG A 67 -5.76 9.79 9.51
C ARG A 67 -4.91 9.63 8.25
N ALA A 68 -5.40 8.86 7.28
CA ALA A 68 -4.74 8.70 5.99
C ALA A 68 -4.66 10.00 5.20
N ILE A 69 -5.74 10.79 5.17
CA ILE A 69 -5.76 12.11 4.52
C ILE A 69 -4.73 13.04 5.15
N GLU A 70 -4.70 13.14 6.49
CA GLU A 70 -3.73 13.98 7.21
C GLU A 70 -2.29 13.56 6.91
N LEU A 71 -1.99 12.26 6.92
CA LEU A 71 -0.64 11.75 6.66
C LEU A 71 -0.24 11.90 5.20
N TRP A 72 -1.15 11.67 4.26
CA TRP A 72 -0.90 11.86 2.84
C TRP A 72 -0.53 13.31 2.53
N LEU A 73 -1.20 14.29 3.16
CA LEU A 73 -0.82 15.71 3.09
C LEU A 73 0.53 15.96 3.77
N ARG A 74 0.78 15.36 4.94
CA ARG A 74 2.04 15.50 5.68
C ARG A 74 3.26 14.91 4.95
N PHE A 75 3.05 13.95 4.04
CA PHE A 75 4.11 13.45 3.17
C PHE A 75 4.58 14.48 2.12
N GLY A 76 3.95 15.67 2.08
CA GLY A 76 4.30 16.75 1.16
C GLY A 76 3.46 16.76 -0.12
N ASN A 77 2.41 15.93 -0.19
CA ASN A 77 1.55 15.90 -1.36
C ASN A 77 0.55 17.06 -1.33
N ASP A 78 0.59 17.89 -2.36
CA ASP A 78 -0.47 18.85 -2.67
C ASP A 78 -1.71 18.14 -3.25
N PRO A 79 -2.92 18.37 -2.68
CA PRO A 79 -4.14 17.67 -3.10
C PRO A 79 -4.56 17.97 -4.53
N VAL A 80 -4.20 19.13 -5.10
CA VAL A 80 -4.58 19.52 -6.46
C VAL A 80 -3.61 18.94 -7.48
N VAL A 81 -2.30 19.12 -7.27
CA VAL A 81 -1.28 18.71 -8.25
C VAL A 81 -1.03 17.21 -8.23
N HIS A 82 -0.86 16.59 -7.05
CA HIS A 82 -0.44 15.19 -6.94
C HIS A 82 -1.56 14.17 -7.17
N THR A 83 -2.82 14.64 -7.23
CA THR A 83 -3.98 13.81 -7.62
C THR A 83 -4.43 14.04 -9.07
N ALA A 84 -3.90 15.07 -9.75
CA ALA A 84 -4.18 15.31 -11.17
C ALA A 84 -3.50 14.30 -12.10
N ALA A 85 -2.51 13.55 -11.60
CA ALA A 85 -1.75 12.52 -12.32
C ALA A 85 -2.64 11.36 -12.80
N SER A 86 -2.81 11.26 -14.12
CA SER A 86 -3.33 10.05 -14.76
C SER A 86 -2.23 9.00 -14.81
N PRO A 87 -2.49 7.72 -14.50
CA PRO A 87 -1.50 6.65 -14.64
C PRO A 87 -0.98 6.60 -16.08
N ALA A 88 0.34 6.52 -16.25
CA ALA A 88 1.08 6.70 -17.51
C ALA A 88 0.90 5.56 -18.55
N SER A 89 -0.21 4.83 -18.57
CA SER A 89 -0.41 3.72 -19.51
C SER A 89 -1.87 3.56 -19.93
N PRO A 90 -2.31 4.21 -21.02
CA PRO A 90 -3.53 3.84 -21.74
C PRO A 90 -3.36 2.56 -22.58
N LYS A 91 -2.12 2.07 -22.79
CA LYS A 91 -1.82 0.94 -23.70
C LYS A 91 -2.27 -0.45 -23.19
N ARG A 92 -2.86 -0.56 -21.99
CA ARG A 92 -3.34 -1.83 -21.41
C ARG A 92 -4.77 -1.77 -20.85
N ALA A 93 -5.57 -0.76 -21.21
CA ALA A 93 -6.95 -0.63 -20.73
C ALA A 93 -7.96 -1.53 -21.49
N ALA A 94 -7.55 -2.75 -21.85
CA ALA A 94 -8.45 -3.79 -22.28
C ALA A 94 -8.65 -4.76 -21.09
N GLU A 95 -9.86 -4.75 -20.54
CA GLU A 95 -10.47 -5.74 -19.64
C GLU A 95 -10.26 -5.64 -18.10
N ASP A 96 -9.20 -5.02 -17.56
CA ASP A 96 -9.04 -4.91 -16.10
C ASP A 96 -9.48 -3.56 -15.51
N ALA A 97 -10.02 -3.60 -14.27
CA ALA A 97 -10.47 -2.44 -13.50
C ALA A 97 -9.44 -1.29 -13.55
N ALA A 98 -9.92 -0.05 -13.74
CA ALA A 98 -9.06 1.11 -13.94
C ALA A 98 -7.95 1.19 -12.86
N PRO A 99 -6.66 1.18 -13.25
CA PRO A 99 -5.55 1.16 -12.30
C PRO A 99 -5.55 2.42 -11.42
N SER A 100 -5.37 2.24 -10.11
CA SER A 100 -5.17 3.34 -9.17
C SER A 100 -3.93 4.16 -9.52
N ALA A 101 -4.00 5.49 -9.38
CA ALA A 101 -2.87 6.40 -9.54
C ALA A 101 -1.90 6.41 -8.34
N SER A 102 -2.31 5.81 -7.21
CA SER A 102 -1.52 5.75 -6.00
C SER A 102 -0.61 4.51 -5.99
N PRO A 103 0.72 4.64 -5.78
CA PRO A 103 1.60 3.48 -5.65
C PRO A 103 1.26 2.62 -4.43
N PHE A 104 0.65 3.20 -3.39
CA PHE A 104 0.19 2.47 -2.21
C PHE A 104 -0.87 1.40 -2.50
N ALA A 105 -1.57 1.48 -3.64
CA ALA A 105 -2.58 0.50 -4.04
C ALA A 105 -1.97 -0.83 -4.50
N TYR A 106 -0.69 -0.83 -4.90
CA TYR A 106 0.01 -1.99 -5.47
C TYR A 106 1.01 -2.60 -4.48
N VAL A 107 1.08 -2.09 -3.26
CA VAL A 107 2.00 -2.59 -2.24
C VAL A 107 1.61 -4.01 -1.84
N GLU A 108 2.59 -4.90 -1.91
CA GLU A 108 2.52 -6.28 -1.46
C GLU A 108 3.82 -6.67 -0.73
N ASP A 109 3.87 -7.87 -0.17
CA ASP A 109 5.08 -8.41 0.43
C ASP A 109 6.13 -8.76 -0.64
N TYR A 110 7.41 -8.78 -0.27
CA TYR A 110 8.54 -9.12 -1.16
C TYR A 110 8.38 -10.49 -1.85
N MET A 111 7.64 -11.42 -1.24
CA MET A 111 7.33 -12.71 -1.84
C MET A 111 6.21 -12.67 -2.90
N GLY A 112 5.69 -11.49 -3.25
CA GLY A 112 4.55 -11.33 -4.17
C GLY A 112 3.23 -11.75 -3.53
N SER A 113 3.07 -11.51 -2.22
CA SER A 113 1.92 -11.98 -1.45
C SER A 113 1.17 -10.84 -0.76
N ASN A 114 -0.15 -10.90 -0.77
CA ASN A 114 -1.04 -9.98 -0.08
C ASN A 114 -2.26 -10.73 0.47
N MET A 115 -2.27 -11.03 1.76
CA MET A 115 -3.38 -11.74 2.42
C MET A 115 -4.44 -10.81 3.04
N VAL A 116 -4.35 -9.50 2.82
CA VAL A 116 -5.12 -8.49 3.59
C VAL A 116 -6.03 -7.66 2.71
N THR A 117 -5.50 -7.09 1.62
CA THR A 117 -6.20 -6.12 0.77
C THR A 117 -6.27 -6.56 -0.69
N GLY A 118 -5.67 -7.71 -1.03
CA GLY A 118 -5.68 -8.28 -2.37
C GLY A 118 -7.08 -8.75 -2.81
N ALA A 119 -7.22 -8.98 -4.11
CA ALA A 119 -8.40 -9.66 -4.65
C ALA A 119 -8.55 -11.07 -4.05
N PRO A 120 -9.75 -11.66 -3.98
CA PRO A 120 -9.97 -12.96 -3.36
C PRO A 120 -9.06 -14.08 -3.92
N GLU A 121 -8.74 -14.03 -5.22
CA GLU A 121 -7.82 -14.95 -5.88
C GLU A 121 -6.39 -14.79 -5.36
N HIS A 122 -5.88 -13.55 -5.31
CA HIS A 122 -4.55 -13.23 -4.81
C HIS A 122 -4.37 -13.56 -3.32
N VAL A 123 -5.40 -13.33 -2.49
CA VAL A 123 -5.39 -13.72 -1.07
C VAL A 123 -5.27 -15.24 -0.93
N ARG A 124 -5.98 -16.00 -1.76
CA ARG A 124 -5.92 -17.47 -1.77
C ARG A 124 -4.54 -17.96 -2.20
N GLU A 125 -4.01 -17.45 -3.31
CA GLU A 125 -2.67 -17.81 -3.80
C GLU A 125 -1.58 -17.48 -2.78
N SER A 126 -1.70 -16.32 -2.12
CA SER A 126 -0.79 -15.89 -1.05
C SER A 126 -0.82 -16.85 0.14
N ALA A 127 -2.00 -17.27 0.59
CA ALA A 127 -2.14 -18.22 1.69
C ALA A 127 -1.60 -19.61 1.32
N GLU A 128 -1.81 -20.07 0.09
CA GLU A 128 -1.26 -21.34 -0.42
C GLU A 128 0.28 -21.30 -0.48
N LEU A 129 0.86 -20.20 -0.96
CA LEU A 129 2.31 -19.96 -0.98
C LEU A 129 2.92 -20.03 0.42
N TRP A 130 2.36 -19.27 1.37
CA TRP A 130 2.83 -19.29 2.76
C TRP A 130 2.63 -20.67 3.41
N SER A 131 1.51 -21.33 3.15
CA SER A 131 1.25 -22.67 3.68
C SER A 131 2.30 -23.69 3.23
N ALA A 132 2.65 -23.69 1.94
CA ALA A 132 3.68 -24.56 1.37
C ALA A 132 5.08 -24.27 1.95
N TYR A 133 5.41 -22.98 2.13
CA TYR A 133 6.65 -22.55 2.77
C TYR A 133 6.74 -23.06 4.22
N PHE A 134 5.70 -22.83 5.03
CA PHE A 134 5.71 -23.21 6.44
C PHE A 134 5.64 -24.72 6.65
N ASP A 135 4.90 -25.47 5.84
CA ASP A 135 4.90 -26.94 5.89
C ASP A 135 6.34 -27.47 5.70
N THR A 136 7.02 -27.00 4.64
CA THR A 136 8.41 -27.37 4.37
C THR A 136 9.36 -26.97 5.50
N LYS A 137 9.23 -25.74 6.03
CA LYS A 137 10.05 -25.21 7.13
C LYS A 137 9.92 -26.06 8.39
N TYR A 138 8.69 -26.36 8.81
CA TYR A 138 8.44 -27.07 10.07
C TYR A 138 8.70 -28.57 9.95
N VAL A 139 8.44 -29.20 8.80
CA VAL A 139 8.87 -30.59 8.54
C VAL A 139 10.39 -30.72 8.64
N ARG A 140 11.15 -29.81 8.03
CA ARG A 140 12.62 -29.81 8.14
C ARG A 140 13.09 -29.63 9.59
N ARG A 141 12.46 -28.73 10.35
CA ARG A 141 12.78 -28.56 11.79
C ARG A 141 12.48 -29.81 12.60
N MET A 142 11.36 -30.48 12.34
CA MET A 142 11.00 -31.72 13.02
C MET A 142 12.02 -32.84 12.75
N ARG A 143 12.53 -32.94 11.51
CA ARG A 143 13.66 -33.83 11.18
C ARG A 143 14.89 -33.47 12.01
N GLN A 144 15.32 -32.21 11.99
CA GLN A 144 16.48 -31.73 12.75
C GLN A 144 16.38 -31.89 14.27
N SER A 145 15.19 -32.13 14.83
CA SER A 145 15.03 -32.43 16.25
C SER A 145 15.35 -33.88 16.58
N ARG A 146 15.33 -34.80 15.61
CA ARG A 146 15.59 -36.24 15.78
C ARG A 146 17.07 -36.58 15.64
N ARG A 147 17.53 -37.61 16.37
CA ARG A 147 18.94 -38.03 16.37
C ARG A 147 19.43 -38.51 15.01
N THR A 148 18.62 -39.30 14.31
CA THR A 148 18.94 -39.86 12.98
C THR A 148 19.31 -38.75 12.00
N SER A 149 18.39 -37.79 11.83
CA SER A 149 18.58 -36.66 10.94
C SER A 149 19.72 -35.73 11.34
N LYS A 150 19.99 -35.56 12.65
CA LYS A 150 21.12 -34.74 13.14
C LYS A 150 22.49 -35.28 12.73
N GLN A 151 22.64 -36.59 12.54
CA GLN A 151 23.91 -37.20 12.13
C GLN A 151 24.33 -36.80 10.71
N TYR A 152 23.39 -36.35 9.87
CA TYR A 152 23.67 -35.93 8.50
C TYR A 152 24.03 -34.44 8.36
N VAL A 153 23.87 -33.64 9.42
CA VAL A 153 24.14 -32.20 9.39
C VAL A 153 25.65 -31.94 9.48
N GLY A 154 26.22 -31.28 8.47
CA GLY A 154 27.65 -30.91 8.45
C GLY A 154 28.60 -32.06 8.04
N VAL A 155 28.08 -33.12 7.40
CA VAL A 155 28.88 -34.27 6.94
C VAL A 155 29.06 -34.23 5.42
N LEU A 156 30.32 -34.23 4.97
CA LEU A 156 30.73 -34.15 3.55
C LEU A 156 30.28 -35.35 2.69
N GLY A 157 29.90 -36.47 3.31
CA GLY A 157 29.45 -37.69 2.62
C GLY A 157 28.07 -37.59 1.96
N THR A 158 27.37 -36.46 2.06
CA THR A 158 26.06 -36.20 1.42
C THR A 158 26.18 -35.62 0.00
N ALA A 159 27.40 -35.45 -0.53
CA ALA A 159 27.61 -34.85 -1.86
C ALA A 159 28.59 -35.60 -2.78
N SER A 160 29.38 -36.56 -2.28
CA SER A 160 30.43 -37.19 -3.10
C SER A 160 30.12 -38.66 -3.44
N ASN A 161 29.54 -38.89 -4.61
CA ASN A 161 29.84 -40.05 -5.44
C ASN A 161 29.76 -39.63 -6.91
N GLY A 162 30.78 -38.91 -7.34
CA GLY A 162 30.93 -38.42 -8.70
C GLY A 162 32.39 -38.11 -9.02
N ARG A 163 33.27 -39.13 -8.96
CA ARG A 163 34.46 -39.27 -9.81
C ARG A 163 35.24 -40.57 -9.50
N GLY A 164 35.02 -41.56 -10.37
CA GLY A 164 35.98 -42.56 -10.87
C GLY A 164 36.81 -43.41 -9.88
N ALA A 165 36.42 -44.68 -9.72
CA ALA A 165 37.30 -45.84 -9.95
C ALA A 165 36.51 -47.17 -9.85
N GLY A 166 36.39 -47.88 -10.98
CA GLY A 166 36.44 -49.35 -11.10
C GLY A 166 35.42 -50.22 -10.36
N ASP A 167 34.44 -50.72 -11.12
CA ASP A 167 33.86 -52.07 -11.08
C ASP A 167 33.99 -52.89 -9.78
N SER A 168 32.90 -52.93 -9.01
CA SER A 168 32.17 -54.18 -8.69
C SER A 168 31.12 -53.97 -7.59
N GLY A 169 29.85 -54.26 -7.92
CA GLY A 169 28.86 -54.80 -6.99
C GLY A 169 28.28 -53.89 -5.89
N GLY A 170 27.06 -53.40 -6.10
CA GLY A 170 26.13 -53.05 -5.01
C GLY A 170 25.93 -51.56 -4.74
N GLY A 171 25.23 -50.86 -5.64
CA GLY A 171 24.73 -49.51 -5.37
C GLY A 171 23.71 -49.53 -4.22
N SER A 172 24.13 -49.14 -3.01
CA SER A 172 23.25 -49.00 -1.84
C SER A 172 22.30 -47.81 -2.02
N ALA A 173 20.99 -48.06 -1.93
CA ALA A 173 19.94 -47.04 -1.94
C ALA A 173 20.11 -45.94 -0.86
N SER A 174 20.97 -46.16 0.14
CA SER A 174 21.21 -45.19 1.24
C SER A 174 21.87 -43.88 0.81
N SER A 175 22.59 -43.85 -0.32
CA SER A 175 23.24 -42.64 -0.82
C SER A 175 22.25 -41.59 -1.36
N SER A 176 21.13 -42.01 -1.98
CA SER A 176 20.12 -41.07 -2.51
C SER A 176 19.24 -40.45 -1.41
N VAL A 177 18.97 -41.21 -0.34
CA VAL A 177 18.13 -40.81 0.79
C VAL A 177 18.85 -39.82 1.71
N ALA A 178 20.18 -39.97 1.85
CA ALA A 178 21.02 -39.04 2.59
C ALA A 178 21.08 -37.66 1.92
N ASN A 179 21.09 -37.60 0.59
CA ASN A 179 21.07 -36.35 -0.18
C ASN A 179 19.69 -35.65 -0.12
N LEU A 180 18.62 -36.40 0.10
CA LEU A 180 17.24 -35.89 0.20
C LEU A 180 16.81 -35.53 1.64
N PHE A 181 17.68 -35.75 2.65
CA PHE A 181 17.40 -35.52 4.07
C PHE A 181 16.01 -36.06 4.49
N LEU A 182 15.70 -37.30 4.13
CA LEU A 182 14.48 -37.99 4.55
C LEU A 182 14.71 -38.74 5.86
N ASP A 183 13.71 -38.74 6.72
CA ASP A 183 13.70 -39.38 8.04
C ASP A 183 12.71 -40.56 8.06
N GLU A 184 12.82 -41.46 9.04
CA GLU A 184 11.97 -42.64 9.15
C GLU A 184 10.47 -42.30 9.17
N ALA A 185 10.06 -41.22 9.83
CA ALA A 185 8.66 -40.80 9.89
C ALA A 185 8.17 -40.02 8.65
N ASP A 186 8.97 -39.86 7.60
CA ASP A 186 8.49 -39.39 6.29
C ASP A 186 7.91 -40.52 5.43
N ARG A 187 8.10 -41.78 5.83
CA ARG A 187 7.61 -42.95 5.09
C ARG A 187 6.29 -43.43 5.69
N PRO A 188 5.21 -43.56 4.89
CA PRO A 188 3.88 -43.93 5.39
C PRO A 188 3.82 -45.33 6.01
N ASN A 189 4.72 -46.23 5.60
CA ASN A 189 4.78 -47.62 6.06
C ASN A 189 5.57 -47.80 7.37
N THR A 190 6.18 -46.74 7.91
CA THR A 190 6.92 -46.81 9.18
C THR A 190 5.95 -47.05 10.32
N LYS A 191 6.23 -48.07 11.14
CA LYS A 191 5.48 -48.38 12.36
C LYS A 191 6.14 -47.69 13.57
N TRP A 192 5.44 -47.62 14.71
CA TRP A 192 5.94 -46.94 15.91
C TRP A 192 7.23 -47.55 16.46
N ASP A 193 7.38 -48.87 16.45
CA ASP A 193 8.63 -49.58 16.80
C ASP A 193 9.80 -49.27 15.84
N ALA A 194 9.46 -48.86 14.61
CA ALA A 194 10.29 -48.24 13.58
C ALA A 194 10.93 -46.89 13.94
N ASP A 195 10.27 -46.12 14.81
CA ASP A 195 10.51 -44.69 14.97
C ASP A 195 11.52 -44.39 16.08
N THR A 196 12.66 -43.79 15.73
CA THR A 196 13.77 -43.58 16.69
C THR A 196 13.34 -42.71 17.88
N PHE A 197 12.54 -41.66 17.62
CA PHE A 197 12.04 -40.79 18.68
C PHE A 197 11.11 -41.55 19.62
N PHE A 198 10.15 -42.31 19.10
CA PHE A 198 9.29 -43.15 19.94
C PHE A 198 10.10 -44.20 20.72
N CYS A 199 11.09 -44.85 20.11
CA CYS A 199 11.96 -45.83 20.78
C CYS A 199 12.71 -45.23 21.99
N GLU A 200 13.21 -44.00 21.88
CA GLU A 200 13.81 -43.29 23.01
C GLU A 200 12.81 -43.10 24.16
N VAL A 201 11.59 -42.67 23.85
CA VAL A 201 10.59 -42.39 24.88
C VAL A 201 9.99 -43.68 25.46
N ALA A 202 9.82 -44.72 24.65
CA ALA A 202 9.43 -46.06 25.10
C ALA A 202 10.47 -46.62 26.08
N TYR A 203 11.77 -46.48 25.79
CA TYR A 203 12.84 -46.86 26.71
C TYR A 203 12.77 -46.10 28.04
N LEU A 204 12.52 -44.79 28.01
CA LEU A 204 12.35 -43.99 29.24
C LEU A 204 11.11 -44.41 30.04
N SER A 205 10.01 -44.75 29.35
CA SER A 205 8.78 -45.23 29.99
C SER A 205 9.00 -46.56 30.72
N GLU A 206 9.73 -47.51 30.11
CA GLU A 206 10.07 -48.78 30.76
C GLU A 206 10.99 -48.57 31.97
N ARG A 207 11.99 -47.69 31.83
CA ARG A 207 12.99 -47.44 32.86
C ARG A 207 12.41 -46.75 34.09
N HIS A 208 11.64 -45.67 33.89
CA HIS A 208 11.18 -44.78 34.96
C HIS A 208 9.73 -45.05 35.38
N LEU A 209 8.82 -45.24 34.42
CA LEU A 209 7.39 -45.43 34.69
C LEU A 209 7.01 -46.91 34.89
N LYS A 210 7.94 -47.84 34.61
CA LYS A 210 7.78 -49.29 34.76
C LYS A 210 6.64 -49.88 33.90
N ALA A 211 6.36 -49.26 32.75
CA ALA A 211 5.35 -49.71 31.80
C ALA A 211 5.93 -49.84 30.40
N ARG A 212 5.52 -50.89 29.67
CA ARG A 212 5.86 -51.06 28.25
C ARG A 212 4.79 -50.40 27.39
N VAL A 213 5.22 -49.62 26.41
CA VAL A 213 4.34 -48.87 25.53
C VAL A 213 4.59 -49.24 24.07
N THR A 214 3.52 -49.43 23.29
CA THR A 214 3.61 -49.87 21.88
C THR A 214 3.31 -48.78 20.85
N ASN A 215 2.72 -47.66 21.27
CA ASN A 215 2.49 -46.48 20.43
C ASN A 215 2.48 -45.19 21.26
N TYR A 216 2.60 -44.05 20.60
CA TYR A 216 2.71 -42.75 21.28
C TYR A 216 1.44 -42.35 22.05
N LEU A 217 0.25 -42.79 21.59
CA LEU A 217 -1.01 -42.54 22.31
C LEU A 217 -1.06 -43.24 23.67
N GLN A 218 -0.59 -44.49 23.77
CA GLN A 218 -0.50 -45.22 25.02
C GLN A 218 0.48 -44.56 25.99
N LEU A 219 1.58 -43.99 25.48
CA LEU A 219 2.55 -43.25 26.30
C LEU A 219 1.90 -42.02 26.92
N GLU A 220 1.24 -41.20 26.10
CA GLU A 220 0.60 -39.98 26.60
C GLU A 220 -0.54 -40.30 27.55
N LYS A 221 -1.32 -41.37 27.32
CA LYS A 221 -2.35 -41.83 28.27
C LYS A 221 -1.72 -42.22 29.59
N LEU A 222 -0.56 -42.86 29.55
CA LEU A 222 0.13 -43.28 30.76
C LEU A 222 0.64 -42.08 31.57
N LEU A 223 1.25 -41.09 30.90
CA LEU A 223 1.78 -39.87 31.51
C LEU A 223 0.69 -38.92 32.02
N TRP A 224 -0.35 -38.67 31.22
CA TRP A 224 -1.31 -37.60 31.45
C TRP A 224 -2.72 -38.09 31.85
N GLY A 225 -3.06 -39.34 31.54
CA GLY A 225 -4.33 -39.99 31.89
C GLY A 225 -4.27 -40.74 33.22
N SER A 226 -3.63 -40.14 34.23
CA SER A 226 -3.70 -40.52 35.66
C SER A 226 -3.17 -41.90 36.10
N THR A 227 -2.28 -42.53 35.34
CA THR A 227 -1.66 -43.81 35.75
C THR A 227 -0.25 -43.69 36.35
N ALA A 228 0.43 -42.54 36.16
CA ALA A 228 1.78 -42.33 36.65
C ALA A 228 1.82 -41.83 38.10
N LYS A 229 2.69 -42.41 38.93
CA LYS A 229 2.99 -41.90 40.28
C LYS A 229 3.85 -40.62 40.18
N PRO A 230 3.69 -39.62 41.07
CA PRO A 230 4.43 -38.36 41.02
C PRO A 230 5.96 -38.54 40.91
N ASP A 231 6.56 -39.42 41.72
CA ASP A 231 8.01 -39.68 41.69
C ASP A 231 8.48 -40.24 40.35
N ALA A 232 7.73 -41.19 39.78
CA ALA A 232 8.06 -41.80 38.49
C ALA A 232 7.89 -40.80 37.34
N PHE A 233 6.86 -39.95 37.42
CA PHE A 233 6.59 -38.88 36.48
C PHE A 233 7.72 -37.84 36.46
N VAL A 234 8.15 -37.35 37.63
CA VAL A 234 9.28 -36.42 37.72
C VAL A 234 10.58 -37.05 37.21
N ALA A 235 10.88 -38.29 37.62
CA ALA A 235 12.07 -39.00 37.15
C ALA A 235 12.10 -39.21 35.62
N PHE A 236 10.93 -39.40 34.99
CA PHE A 236 10.83 -39.47 33.53
C PHE A 236 11.19 -38.13 32.88
N PHE A 237 10.61 -37.01 33.35
CA PHE A 237 10.89 -35.68 32.79
C PHE A 237 12.29 -35.14 33.10
N GLU A 238 12.93 -35.60 34.17
CA GLU A 238 14.36 -35.33 34.39
C GLU A 238 15.27 -36.04 33.37
N ALA A 239 14.87 -37.24 32.92
CA ALA A 239 15.61 -37.99 31.91
C ALA A 239 15.23 -37.58 30.47
N PHE A 240 14.04 -37.01 30.27
CA PHE A 240 13.52 -36.62 28.96
C PHE A 240 13.92 -35.18 28.60
N GLN A 241 14.70 -35.04 27.53
CA GLN A 241 15.32 -33.75 27.15
C GLN A 241 14.54 -32.96 26.10
N GLN A 242 13.45 -33.50 25.53
CA GLN A 242 12.75 -32.90 24.39
C GLN A 242 11.32 -32.49 24.72
N GLN A 243 11.14 -31.25 25.15
CA GLN A 243 9.80 -30.67 25.31
C GLN A 243 9.14 -30.38 23.95
N THR A 244 9.89 -29.85 22.98
CA THR A 244 9.34 -29.42 21.68
C THR A 244 10.16 -29.91 20.50
N ILE A 245 9.47 -30.50 19.52
CA ILE A 245 10.06 -31.00 18.26
C ILE A 245 10.03 -29.92 17.17
N THR A 246 9.02 -29.04 17.19
CA THR A 246 8.78 -27.99 16.19
C THR A 246 9.60 -26.71 16.45
N ARG A 247 10.00 -26.50 17.72
CA ARG A 247 10.67 -25.28 18.22
C ARG A 247 9.82 -24.01 18.04
N ILE A 248 8.51 -24.16 17.87
CA ILE A 248 7.55 -23.06 17.98
C ILE A 248 7.45 -22.68 19.47
N PRO A 249 7.48 -21.39 19.82
CA PRO A 249 7.35 -20.95 21.21
C PRO A 249 5.89 -21.18 21.67
N LEU A 250 5.69 -22.12 22.59
CA LEU A 250 4.38 -22.47 23.15
C LEU A 250 4.48 -22.55 24.68
N PRO A 251 3.40 -22.28 25.43
CA PRO A 251 3.37 -22.47 26.87
C PRO A 251 3.72 -23.92 27.24
N ALA A 252 4.49 -24.08 28.32
CA ALA A 252 4.94 -25.37 28.81
C ALA A 252 4.26 -25.71 30.15
N PRO A 253 3.99 -27.00 30.44
CA PRO A 253 3.67 -27.41 31.80
C PRO A 253 4.80 -27.02 32.77
N SER A 254 4.47 -26.61 34.00
CA SER A 254 5.44 -26.06 34.97
C SER A 254 6.58 -27.02 35.33
N ILE A 255 6.47 -28.32 35.06
CA ILE A 255 7.58 -29.28 35.23
C ILE A 255 8.86 -28.91 34.45
N TRP A 256 8.71 -28.20 33.33
CA TRP A 256 9.83 -27.71 32.53
C TRP A 256 10.42 -26.39 33.06
N VAL A 257 9.71 -25.69 33.95
CA VAL A 257 10.12 -24.38 34.46
C VAL A 257 10.82 -24.52 35.81
N TYR A 258 10.27 -25.31 36.73
CA TYR A 258 10.90 -25.50 38.04
C TYR A 258 12.22 -26.27 37.90
N GLU A 259 13.27 -25.81 38.58
CA GLU A 259 14.59 -26.43 38.48
C GLU A 259 14.75 -27.60 39.45
N THR A 260 14.32 -27.42 40.71
CA THR A 260 14.54 -28.41 41.77
C THR A 260 13.55 -29.57 41.67
N THR A 261 14.04 -30.79 41.94
CA THR A 261 13.21 -32.00 41.98
C THR A 261 12.08 -31.87 43.00
N GLU A 262 12.33 -31.21 44.13
CA GLU A 262 11.31 -30.96 45.16
C GLU A 262 10.18 -30.07 44.67
N ALA A 263 10.48 -28.96 43.97
CA ALA A 263 9.45 -28.09 43.41
C ALA A 263 8.64 -28.80 42.32
N LYS A 264 9.31 -29.54 41.43
CA LYS A 264 8.65 -30.39 40.42
C LYS A 264 7.72 -31.41 41.06
N LYS A 265 8.18 -32.07 42.13
CA LYS A 265 7.41 -33.07 42.87
C LYS A 265 6.19 -32.46 43.55
N LYS A 266 6.34 -31.34 44.28
CA LYS A 266 5.23 -30.62 44.91
C LYS A 266 4.16 -30.21 43.89
N TRP A 267 4.59 -29.70 42.74
CA TRP A 267 3.68 -29.38 41.64
C TRP A 267 2.98 -30.63 41.10
N ALA A 268 3.71 -31.72 40.84
CA ALA A 268 3.14 -32.96 40.31
C ALA A 268 2.15 -33.62 41.28
N GLU A 269 2.41 -33.58 42.59
CA GLU A 269 1.51 -34.06 43.65
C GLU A 269 0.19 -33.29 43.67
N ARG A 270 0.19 -32.01 43.27
CA ARG A 270 -1.03 -31.18 43.14
C ARG A 270 -1.71 -31.38 41.79
N TYR A 271 -0.95 -31.40 40.70
CA TYR A 271 -1.46 -31.39 39.34
C TYR A 271 -2.02 -32.75 38.88
N LEU A 272 -1.33 -33.87 39.17
CA LEU A 272 -1.75 -35.18 38.69
C LEU A 272 -3.13 -35.61 39.22
N PRO A 273 -3.47 -35.42 40.50
CA PRO A 273 -4.82 -35.69 41.00
C PRO A 273 -5.90 -34.81 40.32
N ALA A 274 -5.61 -33.52 40.11
CA ALA A 274 -6.53 -32.62 39.40
C ALA A 274 -6.73 -33.04 37.93
N CYS A 275 -5.67 -33.51 37.28
CA CYS A 275 -5.72 -34.05 35.92
C CYS A 275 -6.54 -35.36 35.86
N SER A 276 -6.42 -36.22 36.87
CA SER A 276 -7.23 -37.44 36.99
C SER A 276 -8.71 -37.12 37.11
N ALA A 277 -9.06 -36.26 38.06
CA ALA A 277 -10.45 -35.87 38.30
C ALA A 277 -11.07 -35.19 37.06
N ALA A 278 -10.29 -34.39 36.33
CA ALA A 278 -10.74 -33.82 35.06
C ALA A 278 -10.99 -34.89 33.98
N HIS A 279 -10.14 -35.90 33.85
CA HIS A 279 -10.39 -36.99 32.89
C HIS A 279 -11.66 -37.77 33.23
N GLU A 280 -11.88 -38.08 34.50
CA GLU A 280 -13.10 -38.73 35.00
C GLU A 280 -14.33 -37.86 34.68
N PHE A 281 -14.28 -36.56 35.01
CA PHE A 281 -15.33 -35.61 34.69
C PHE A 281 -15.65 -35.54 33.19
N PHE A 282 -14.63 -35.45 32.33
CA PHE A 282 -14.84 -35.39 30.89
C PHE A 282 -15.42 -36.68 30.31
N GLN A 283 -14.99 -37.84 30.79
CA GLN A 283 -15.44 -39.13 30.27
C GLN A 283 -16.79 -39.58 30.83
N GLU A 284 -17.09 -39.29 32.09
CA GLU A 284 -18.29 -39.78 32.77
C GLU A 284 -19.41 -38.74 32.81
N LYS A 285 -19.09 -37.44 32.99
CA LYS A 285 -20.09 -36.37 33.15
C LYS A 285 -20.33 -35.57 31.86
N LEU A 286 -19.28 -35.16 31.15
CA LEU A 286 -19.44 -34.33 29.94
C LEU A 286 -19.77 -35.15 28.69
N ARG A 287 -19.12 -36.31 28.50
CA ARG A 287 -19.27 -37.14 27.30
C ARG A 287 -20.73 -37.51 26.95
N PRO A 288 -21.62 -37.87 27.91
CA PRO A 288 -23.03 -38.13 27.59
C PRO A 288 -23.77 -36.94 26.97
N HIS A 289 -23.32 -35.72 27.24
CA HIS A 289 -23.96 -34.47 26.80
C HIS A 289 -23.19 -33.76 25.66
N ALA A 290 -22.05 -34.31 25.24
CA ALA A 290 -21.18 -33.76 24.20
C ALA A 290 -20.79 -34.83 23.15
N ALA A 291 -21.68 -35.80 22.91
CA ALA A 291 -21.42 -36.91 21.99
C ALA A 291 -21.31 -36.49 20.51
N ASP A 292 -22.02 -35.42 20.12
CA ASP A 292 -21.94 -34.79 18.80
C ASP A 292 -21.80 -33.27 18.90
N ALA A 293 -21.48 -32.62 17.78
CA ALA A 293 -21.20 -31.19 17.74
C ALA A 293 -22.42 -30.31 18.13
N ALA A 294 -23.64 -30.75 17.84
CA ALA A 294 -24.85 -29.98 18.16
C ALA A 294 -25.18 -30.05 19.67
N ALA A 295 -25.06 -31.23 20.27
CA ALA A 295 -25.21 -31.44 21.70
C ALA A 295 -24.15 -30.66 22.49
N GLN A 296 -22.90 -30.71 22.02
CA GLN A 296 -21.80 -29.94 22.59
C GLN A 296 -22.03 -28.43 22.52
N ALA A 297 -22.43 -27.89 21.36
CA ALA A 297 -22.73 -26.46 21.22
C ALA A 297 -23.87 -26.02 22.16
N LYS A 298 -24.90 -26.86 22.31
CA LYS A 298 -25.99 -26.59 23.25
C LYS A 298 -25.52 -26.57 24.70
N LEU A 299 -24.74 -27.57 25.11
CA LEU A 299 -24.18 -27.65 26.45
C LEU A 299 -23.38 -26.38 26.80
N LEU A 300 -22.51 -25.94 25.90
CA LEU A 300 -21.69 -24.74 26.11
C LEU A 300 -22.52 -23.46 26.15
N ALA A 301 -23.62 -23.39 25.39
CA ALA A 301 -24.57 -22.28 25.47
C ALA A 301 -25.31 -22.24 26.83
N ASP A 302 -25.77 -23.39 27.34
CA ASP A 302 -26.40 -23.50 28.67
C ASP A 302 -25.39 -23.15 29.80
N VAL A 303 -24.11 -23.53 29.66
CA VAL A 303 -23.02 -23.14 30.58
C VAL A 303 -22.75 -21.64 30.52
N ALA A 304 -22.66 -21.04 29.33
CA ALA A 304 -22.47 -19.60 29.17
C ALA A 304 -23.64 -18.79 29.78
N ALA A 305 -24.88 -19.28 29.66
CA ALA A 305 -26.05 -18.67 30.31
C ALA A 305 -25.99 -18.74 31.84
N ALA A 306 -25.30 -19.73 32.41
CA ALA A 306 -25.04 -19.80 33.85
C ALA A 306 -23.91 -18.84 34.28
N TYR A 307 -22.84 -18.73 33.49
CA TYR A 307 -21.79 -17.71 33.70
C TYR A 307 -22.37 -16.29 33.64
N LYS A 308 -23.33 -16.03 32.75
CA LYS A 308 -24.01 -14.73 32.68
C LYS A 308 -24.67 -14.33 34.01
N GLN A 309 -25.35 -15.27 34.68
CA GLN A 309 -25.95 -15.00 36.00
C GLN A 309 -24.89 -14.64 37.06
N VAL A 310 -23.70 -15.26 36.97
CA VAL A 310 -22.53 -14.92 37.81
C VAL A 310 -22.01 -13.52 37.46
N HIS A 311 -21.87 -13.21 36.17
CA HIS A 311 -21.37 -11.93 35.69
C HIS A 311 -22.30 -10.76 35.98
N ASP A 312 -23.62 -10.96 36.00
CA ASP A 312 -24.59 -9.94 36.41
C ASP A 312 -24.31 -9.48 37.86
N ILE A 313 -23.97 -10.40 38.77
CA ILE A 313 -23.58 -10.05 40.15
C ILE A 313 -22.23 -9.35 40.19
N LEU A 314 -21.25 -9.76 39.36
CA LEU A 314 -19.97 -9.05 39.26
C LEU A 314 -20.12 -7.62 38.72
N LEU A 315 -21.12 -7.36 37.87
CA LEU A 315 -21.46 -6.02 37.41
C LEU A 315 -22.09 -5.17 38.52
N GLU A 316 -22.99 -5.74 39.31
CA GLU A 316 -23.53 -5.09 40.51
C GLU A 316 -22.41 -4.72 41.50
N ARG A 317 -21.52 -5.68 41.78
CA ARG A 317 -20.33 -5.48 42.62
C ARG A 317 -19.45 -4.35 42.08
N ARG A 318 -19.16 -4.36 40.77
CA ARG A 318 -18.34 -3.32 40.13
C ARG A 318 -18.96 -1.94 40.27
N ALA A 319 -20.28 -1.82 40.04
CA ALA A 319 -20.98 -0.54 40.18
C ALA A 319 -20.91 -0.02 41.62
N ARG A 320 -21.08 -0.90 42.61
CA ARG A 320 -20.90 -0.57 44.03
C ARG A 320 -19.47 -0.15 44.36
N GLN A 321 -18.46 -0.91 43.92
CA GLN A 321 -17.04 -0.58 44.17
C GLN A 321 -16.64 0.77 43.57
N VAL A 322 -17.20 1.13 42.40
CA VAL A 322 -17.02 2.45 41.79
C VAL A 322 -17.65 3.55 42.67
N GLN A 323 -18.86 3.33 43.19
CA GLN A 323 -19.52 4.28 44.10
C GLN A 323 -18.78 4.42 45.43
N ALA A 324 -18.20 3.33 45.95
CA ALA A 324 -17.43 3.29 47.17
C ALA A 324 -16.00 3.83 47.03
N GLY A 325 -15.54 4.17 45.81
CA GLY A 325 -14.19 4.68 45.55
C GLY A 325 -13.07 3.65 45.68
N VAL A 326 -13.39 2.36 45.91
CA VAL A 326 -12.45 1.23 45.91
C VAL A 326 -11.88 1.00 44.51
N CYS A 327 -12.68 1.36 43.52
CA CYS A 327 -12.45 1.07 42.14
C CYS A 327 -12.48 2.35 41.28
N PRO A 328 -11.55 2.55 40.33
CA PRO A 328 -11.58 3.70 39.44
C PRO A 328 -12.89 3.79 38.64
N SER A 329 -13.52 4.97 38.68
CA SER A 329 -14.69 5.30 37.87
C SER A 329 -14.35 5.54 36.39
N THR A 330 -13.13 6.00 36.12
CA THR A 330 -12.61 6.25 34.77
C THR A 330 -11.20 5.68 34.62
N TRP A 331 -10.97 4.95 33.53
CA TRP A 331 -9.68 4.35 33.17
C TRP A 331 -8.96 5.22 32.13
N THR A 332 -8.58 6.44 32.51
CA THR A 332 -8.04 7.45 31.59
C THR A 332 -6.53 7.66 31.74
N GLY A 333 -5.90 7.13 32.79
CA GLY A 333 -4.46 7.30 33.03
C GLY A 333 -3.99 8.77 33.14
N GLY A 334 -4.92 9.73 33.31
CA GLY A 334 -4.64 11.15 33.10
C GLY A 334 -3.79 11.83 34.18
N SER A 335 -3.79 11.29 35.41
CA SER A 335 -2.94 11.78 36.51
C SER A 335 -2.15 10.64 37.15
N ALA A 336 -1.00 10.96 37.77
CA ALA A 336 -0.18 9.96 38.45
C ALA A 336 -0.94 9.22 39.57
N ALA A 337 -1.81 9.93 40.30
CA ALA A 337 -2.66 9.33 41.34
C ALA A 337 -3.73 8.38 40.75
N ALA A 338 -4.32 8.76 39.62
CA ALA A 338 -5.28 7.89 38.91
C ALA A 338 -4.59 6.63 38.38
N ALA A 339 -3.41 6.77 37.77
CA ALA A 339 -2.63 5.63 37.27
C ALA A 339 -2.21 4.66 38.39
N ALA A 340 -1.87 5.18 39.58
CA ALA A 340 -1.53 4.35 40.75
C ALA A 340 -2.75 3.58 41.29
N ALA A 341 -3.93 4.21 41.33
CA ALA A 341 -5.17 3.53 41.75
C ALA A 341 -5.61 2.45 40.74
N GLU A 342 -5.50 2.73 39.45
CA GLU A 342 -5.72 1.77 38.37
C GLU A 342 -4.76 0.57 38.48
N GLU A 343 -3.48 0.84 38.74
CA GLU A 343 -2.45 -0.19 38.92
C GLU A 343 -2.73 -1.07 40.15
N ALA A 344 -3.01 -0.45 41.30
CA ALA A 344 -3.33 -1.17 42.54
C ALA A 344 -4.56 -2.08 42.39
N TRP A 345 -5.64 -1.60 41.77
CA TRP A 345 -6.83 -2.41 41.53
C TRP A 345 -6.55 -3.55 40.53
N SER A 346 -5.78 -3.29 39.46
CA SER A 346 -5.40 -4.32 38.50
C SER A 346 -4.48 -5.40 39.10
N ALA A 347 -3.58 -5.03 40.02
CA ALA A 347 -2.74 -5.96 40.75
C ALA A 347 -3.57 -6.84 41.69
N ASN A 348 -4.54 -6.25 42.41
CA ASN A 348 -5.46 -7.01 43.27
C ASN A 348 -6.30 -8.03 42.48
N GLU A 349 -6.78 -7.68 41.29
CA GLU A 349 -7.49 -8.63 40.41
C GLU A 349 -6.60 -9.81 39.97
N VAL A 350 -5.32 -9.57 39.68
CA VAL A 350 -4.37 -10.63 39.31
C VAL A 350 -4.04 -11.52 40.51
N GLU A 351 -3.83 -10.93 41.69
CA GLU A 351 -3.64 -11.69 42.92
C GLU A 351 -4.88 -12.53 43.26
N LYS A 352 -6.07 -11.97 43.08
CA LYS A 352 -7.34 -12.68 43.24
C LYS A 352 -7.46 -13.85 42.26
N GLU A 353 -7.03 -13.68 41.01
CA GLU A 353 -6.96 -14.76 40.02
C GLU A 353 -5.96 -15.84 40.44
N GLN A 354 -4.78 -15.46 40.93
CA GLN A 354 -3.80 -16.40 41.47
C GLN A 354 -4.41 -17.24 42.60
N ARG A 355 -5.01 -16.60 43.62
CA ARG A 355 -5.66 -17.31 44.72
C ARG A 355 -6.82 -18.17 44.25
N ARG A 356 -7.63 -17.68 43.31
CA ARG A 356 -8.74 -18.43 42.70
C ARG A 356 -8.26 -19.74 42.09
N MET A 357 -7.14 -19.72 41.38
CA MET A 357 -6.57 -20.93 40.78
C MET A 357 -5.90 -21.82 41.83
N GLU A 358 -5.18 -21.24 42.80
CA GLU A 358 -4.48 -21.99 43.83
C GLU A 358 -5.45 -22.65 44.82
N GLU A 359 -6.27 -21.88 45.51
CA GLU A 359 -7.19 -22.33 46.56
C GLU A 359 -8.32 -23.22 45.98
N GLY A 360 -8.67 -23.03 44.71
CA GLY A 360 -9.80 -23.72 44.08
C GLY A 360 -11.16 -23.17 44.49
N VAL A 361 -11.20 -21.91 44.91
CA VAL A 361 -12.41 -21.15 45.21
C VAL A 361 -12.66 -20.18 44.06
N TYR A 362 -13.86 -20.19 43.48
CA TYR A 362 -14.16 -19.37 42.30
C TYR A 362 -14.08 -17.84 42.58
N ASP A 363 -14.56 -17.39 43.73
CA ASP A 363 -14.56 -15.98 44.14
C ASP A 363 -13.94 -15.83 45.54
N PRO A 364 -12.61 -15.85 45.67
CA PRO A 364 -11.95 -15.77 46.97
C PRO A 364 -11.99 -14.31 47.49
N GLU A 365 -11.77 -14.09 48.79
CA GLU A 365 -11.95 -12.81 49.49
C GLU A 365 -11.21 -11.60 48.85
N ASP A 366 -11.92 -10.51 48.55
CA ASP A 366 -11.32 -9.33 47.93
C ASP A 366 -10.52 -8.52 48.97
N LEU A 367 -9.20 -8.37 48.75
CA LEU A 367 -8.32 -7.68 49.68
C LEU A 367 -8.58 -6.17 49.73
N LEU A 368 -9.18 -5.60 48.67
CA LEU A 368 -9.55 -4.19 48.61
C LEU A 368 -10.98 -3.94 49.09
N ASP A 369 -11.80 -4.97 49.27
CA ASP A 369 -13.22 -4.86 49.57
C ASP A 369 -13.69 -5.95 50.56
N THR A 370 -13.38 -5.73 51.84
CA THR A 370 -13.73 -6.61 52.96
C THR A 370 -15.10 -6.30 53.58
N THR A 371 -16.00 -5.71 52.80
CA THR A 371 -17.32 -5.26 53.28
C THR A 371 -18.30 -6.43 53.46
N ALA A 372 -19.29 -6.26 54.34
CA ALA A 372 -20.37 -7.25 54.51
C ALA A 372 -21.21 -7.45 53.24
N GLU A 373 -21.24 -6.43 52.37
CA GLU A 373 -21.91 -6.46 51.07
C GLU A 373 -21.21 -7.42 50.11
N TRP A 374 -19.88 -7.43 50.09
CA TRP A 374 -19.09 -8.41 49.33
C TRP A 374 -19.42 -9.85 49.75
N ALA A 375 -19.53 -10.12 51.05
CA ALA A 375 -19.89 -11.45 51.56
C ALA A 375 -21.30 -11.90 51.13
N ALA A 376 -22.26 -10.96 51.07
CA ALA A 376 -23.61 -11.24 50.57
C ALA A 376 -23.61 -11.52 49.06
N GLU A 377 -22.83 -10.77 48.26
CA GLU A 377 -22.63 -11.03 46.83
C GLU A 377 -21.95 -12.39 46.59
N HIS A 378 -20.92 -12.73 47.38
CA HIS A 378 -20.23 -14.02 47.34
C HIS A 378 -21.20 -15.17 47.62
N ALA A 379 -22.06 -15.06 48.64
CA ALA A 379 -23.07 -16.08 48.93
C ALA A 379 -24.06 -16.28 47.76
N LYS A 380 -24.48 -15.20 47.08
CA LYS A 380 -25.32 -15.28 45.87
C LYS A 380 -24.58 -15.99 44.73
N LEU A 381 -23.30 -15.66 44.51
CA LEU A 381 -22.46 -16.30 43.50
C LEU A 381 -22.30 -17.79 43.76
N GLN A 382 -21.98 -18.17 45.00
CA GLN A 382 -21.80 -19.56 45.40
C GLN A 382 -23.09 -20.37 45.19
N ALA A 383 -24.25 -19.78 45.50
CA ALA A 383 -25.55 -20.42 45.26
C ALA A 383 -25.82 -20.69 43.76
N ILE A 384 -25.31 -19.85 42.85
CA ILE A 384 -25.41 -20.09 41.39
C ILE A 384 -24.40 -21.17 40.96
N LEU A 385 -23.19 -21.12 41.49
CA LEU A 385 -22.09 -22.04 41.14
C LEU A 385 -22.37 -23.49 41.54
N GLU A 386 -22.93 -23.71 42.72
CA GLU A 386 -23.23 -25.05 43.27
C GLU A 386 -24.55 -25.63 42.77
N ARG A 387 -25.43 -24.80 42.19
CA ARG A 387 -26.69 -25.28 41.63
C ARG A 387 -26.40 -26.20 40.43
N PRO A 388 -27.08 -27.37 40.32
CA PRO A 388 -26.98 -28.21 39.14
C PRO A 388 -27.34 -27.43 37.87
N LEU A 389 -26.53 -27.52 36.84
CA LEU A 389 -26.83 -26.90 35.55
C LEU A 389 -28.10 -27.54 34.96
N THR A 390 -28.89 -26.78 34.22
CA THR A 390 -30.13 -27.30 33.62
C THR A 390 -30.16 -27.05 32.13
N SER A 391 -30.53 -28.05 31.34
CA SER A 391 -30.67 -27.90 29.89
C SER A 391 -31.99 -27.22 29.55
N SER A 392 -31.92 -26.21 28.69
CA SER A 392 -33.10 -25.54 28.13
C SER A 392 -33.49 -26.21 26.79
N GLY A 393 -34.43 -27.16 26.80
CA GLY A 393 -34.84 -27.92 25.61
C GLY A 393 -36.35 -27.93 25.35
N ARG A 394 -36.75 -28.32 24.12
CA ARG A 394 -38.17 -28.50 23.70
C ARG A 394 -38.97 -29.49 24.58
N ALA A 395 -38.31 -30.31 25.39
CA ALA A 395 -38.92 -31.33 26.25
C ALA A 395 -38.99 -30.95 27.75
N GLY A 396 -38.69 -29.70 28.12
CA GLY A 396 -38.67 -29.24 29.52
C GLY A 396 -37.25 -29.10 30.10
N ARG A 397 -37.15 -28.67 31.37
CA ARG A 397 -35.88 -28.50 32.09
C ARG A 397 -35.39 -29.85 32.62
N THR A 398 -34.32 -30.38 32.03
CA THR A 398 -33.60 -31.57 32.55
C THR A 398 -32.26 -31.14 33.15
N PRO A 399 -31.95 -31.48 34.41
CA PRO A 399 -30.66 -31.16 35.02
C PRO A 399 -29.52 -31.96 34.36
N TYR A 400 -28.35 -31.33 34.26
CA TYR A 400 -27.07 -31.98 33.98
C TYR A 400 -26.53 -32.59 35.28
N ASP A 401 -25.72 -33.64 35.17
CA ASP A 401 -25.16 -34.38 36.33
C ASP A 401 -23.95 -33.68 36.99
N PHE A 402 -23.81 -32.37 36.77
CA PHE A 402 -22.74 -31.52 37.29
C PHE A 402 -23.15 -30.05 37.44
N SER A 403 -22.42 -29.33 38.29
CA SER A 403 -22.61 -27.90 38.57
C SER A 403 -21.68 -27.00 37.73
N LEU A 404 -21.92 -25.68 37.75
CA LEU A 404 -21.02 -24.73 37.10
C LEU A 404 -19.64 -24.71 37.78
N HIS A 405 -19.60 -24.92 39.11
CA HIS A 405 -18.36 -25.05 39.85
C HIS A 405 -17.54 -26.26 39.38
N ASP A 406 -18.17 -27.43 39.21
CA ASP A 406 -17.49 -28.64 38.73
C ASP A 406 -16.91 -28.42 37.33
N PHE A 407 -17.67 -27.75 36.45
CA PHE A 407 -17.22 -27.40 35.12
C PHE A 407 -15.97 -26.52 35.16
N TRP A 408 -15.99 -25.42 35.92
CA TRP A 408 -14.84 -24.52 36.08
C TRP A 408 -13.61 -25.21 36.68
N MET A 409 -13.81 -26.04 37.72
CA MET A 409 -12.77 -26.79 38.40
C MET A 409 -12.01 -27.75 37.48
N HIS A 410 -12.73 -28.47 36.61
CA HIS A 410 -12.15 -29.50 35.75
C HIS A 410 -11.76 -29.01 34.35
N THR A 411 -12.15 -27.79 33.97
CA THR A 411 -11.77 -27.16 32.69
C THR A 411 -10.71 -26.08 32.88
N GLU A 412 -11.11 -24.87 33.25
CA GLU A 412 -10.27 -23.68 33.35
C GLU A 412 -9.21 -23.80 34.44
N ARG A 413 -9.60 -24.17 35.67
CA ARG A 413 -8.65 -24.25 36.79
C ARG A 413 -7.60 -25.34 36.57
N ARG A 414 -8.01 -26.53 36.11
CA ARG A 414 -7.09 -27.62 35.81
C ARG A 414 -6.03 -27.16 34.81
N GLU A 415 -6.44 -26.42 33.79
CA GLU A 415 -5.56 -25.86 32.74
C GLU A 415 -4.59 -24.82 33.31
N ALA A 416 -5.07 -23.94 34.19
CA ALA A 416 -4.22 -22.97 34.88
C ALA A 416 -3.18 -23.63 35.80
N LEU A 417 -3.54 -24.71 36.50
CA LEU A 417 -2.62 -25.49 37.34
C LEU A 417 -1.51 -26.19 36.53
N GLU A 418 -1.77 -26.54 35.27
CA GLU A 418 -0.76 -27.06 34.35
C GLU A 418 0.38 -26.04 34.16
N THR A 419 0.04 -24.75 34.13
CA THR A 419 0.94 -23.61 33.89
C THR A 419 1.03 -22.67 35.09
N VAL A 420 0.99 -23.19 36.33
CA VAL A 420 0.88 -22.35 37.55
C VAL A 420 2.06 -21.39 37.77
N HIS A 421 3.23 -21.66 37.19
CA HIS A 421 4.39 -20.76 37.23
C HIS A 421 4.10 -19.36 36.66
N LEU A 422 3.09 -19.23 35.80
CA LEU A 422 2.62 -17.94 35.27
C LEU A 422 1.98 -17.06 36.35
N LEU A 423 1.35 -17.68 37.34
CA LEU A 423 0.65 -17.01 38.43
C LEU A 423 1.60 -16.73 39.60
N GLU A 424 2.53 -17.64 39.88
CA GLU A 424 3.49 -17.51 40.99
C GLU A 424 4.62 -16.49 40.74
N SER A 425 4.91 -16.17 39.47
CA SER A 425 6.02 -15.28 39.12
C SER A 425 5.63 -13.81 39.27
N GLU A 426 6.33 -13.09 40.15
CA GLU A 426 6.10 -11.66 40.40
C GLU A 426 6.27 -10.78 39.14
N SER A 427 7.23 -11.09 38.26
CA SER A 427 7.41 -10.33 37.01
C SER A 427 6.24 -10.56 36.05
N LEU A 428 5.75 -11.79 35.93
CA LEU A 428 4.59 -12.10 35.07
C LEU A 428 3.28 -11.56 35.65
N ALA A 429 3.13 -11.56 36.98
CA ALA A 429 1.99 -10.93 37.66
C ALA A 429 1.93 -9.42 37.37
N ARG A 430 3.08 -8.72 37.35
CA ARG A 430 3.15 -7.31 36.93
C ARG A 430 2.73 -7.11 35.48
N VAL A 431 3.16 -7.98 34.56
CA VAL A 431 2.71 -7.92 33.16
C VAL A 431 1.21 -8.19 33.07
N ALA A 432 0.67 -9.13 33.85
CA ALA A 432 -0.76 -9.43 33.90
C ALA A 432 -1.58 -8.23 34.39
N ALA A 433 -1.09 -7.51 35.41
CA ALA A 433 -1.75 -6.31 35.91
C ALA A 433 -1.77 -5.21 34.84
N ALA A 434 -0.65 -5.01 34.13
CA ALA A 434 -0.58 -4.08 33.00
C ALA A 434 -1.55 -4.45 31.86
N VAL A 435 -1.68 -5.74 31.56
CA VAL A 435 -2.65 -6.28 30.59
C VAL A 435 -4.08 -5.97 31.01
N ARG A 436 -4.44 -6.22 32.28
CA ARG A 436 -5.78 -5.93 32.83
C ARG A 436 -6.09 -4.43 32.76
N ARG A 437 -5.16 -3.58 33.21
CA ARG A 437 -5.31 -2.12 33.13
C ARG A 437 -5.59 -1.67 31.71
N ARG A 438 -4.80 -2.14 30.75
CA ARG A 438 -4.98 -1.79 29.33
C ARG A 438 -6.29 -2.31 28.75
N LEU A 439 -6.70 -3.53 29.09
CA LEU A 439 -7.98 -4.07 28.65
C LEU A 439 -9.15 -3.17 29.11
N TYR A 440 -9.15 -2.76 30.38
CA TYR A 440 -10.22 -1.93 30.95
C TYR A 440 -10.19 -0.47 30.49
N SER A 441 -9.03 0.05 30.06
CA SER A 441 -8.96 1.36 29.38
C SER A 441 -9.55 1.32 27.97
N GLU A 442 -9.46 0.17 27.28
CA GLU A 442 -9.89 0.03 25.89
C GLU A 442 -11.33 -0.49 25.75
N THR A 443 -11.83 -1.26 26.72
CA THR A 443 -13.08 -2.02 26.64
C THR A 443 -13.87 -1.88 27.94
N LEU A 444 -15.18 -1.63 27.83
CA LEU A 444 -16.05 -1.55 29.01
C LEU A 444 -16.10 -2.90 29.72
N PHE A 445 -16.11 -2.90 31.05
CA PHE A 445 -16.08 -4.12 31.86
C PHE A 445 -17.23 -5.09 31.53
N ARG A 446 -18.43 -4.59 31.23
CA ARG A 446 -19.56 -5.43 30.78
C ARG A 446 -19.26 -6.18 29.48
N ASP A 447 -18.57 -5.53 28.55
CA ASP A 447 -18.27 -6.08 27.23
C ASP A 447 -17.10 -7.09 27.35
N VAL A 448 -16.22 -6.91 28.36
CA VAL A 448 -15.24 -7.92 28.76
C VAL A 448 -15.93 -9.20 29.26
N LEU A 449 -16.89 -9.08 30.19
CA LEU A 449 -17.62 -10.25 30.69
C LEU A 449 -18.44 -10.95 29.60
N ALA A 450 -19.14 -10.19 28.75
CA ALA A 450 -19.85 -10.74 27.60
C ALA A 450 -18.90 -11.43 26.60
N GLY A 451 -17.69 -10.89 26.40
CA GLY A 451 -16.65 -11.54 25.61
C GLY A 451 -16.17 -12.86 26.22
N LEU A 452 -16.04 -12.95 27.54
CA LEU A 452 -15.71 -14.21 28.23
C LEU A 452 -16.85 -15.23 28.12
N GLU A 453 -18.11 -14.80 28.23
CA GLU A 453 -19.29 -15.67 27.99
C GLU A 453 -19.29 -16.23 26.57
N GLU A 454 -19.04 -15.38 25.56
CA GLU A 454 -18.93 -15.80 24.16
C GLU A 454 -17.78 -16.79 23.96
N SER A 455 -16.65 -16.58 24.64
CA SER A 455 -15.47 -17.46 24.55
C SER A 455 -15.79 -18.90 25.00
N VAL A 456 -16.70 -19.05 25.97
CA VAL A 456 -17.20 -20.35 26.45
C VAL A 456 -18.31 -20.88 25.54
N ALA A 457 -19.28 -20.05 25.15
CA ALA A 457 -20.43 -20.46 24.33
C ALA A 457 -20.01 -21.05 22.98
N LYS A 458 -18.94 -20.51 22.37
CA LYS A 458 -18.36 -20.96 21.09
C LYS A 458 -17.16 -21.89 21.25
N ALA A 459 -16.87 -22.36 22.46
CA ALA A 459 -15.72 -23.22 22.74
C ALA A 459 -15.84 -24.61 22.08
N HIS A 460 -14.75 -25.38 22.18
CA HIS A 460 -14.70 -26.77 21.78
C HIS A 460 -14.17 -27.66 22.93
N LEU A 461 -14.89 -28.73 23.25
CA LEU A 461 -14.50 -29.73 24.24
C LEU A 461 -13.76 -30.88 23.55
N ASP A 462 -12.46 -30.99 23.78
CA ASP A 462 -11.71 -32.18 23.38
C ASP A 462 -11.86 -33.25 24.46
N LEU A 463 -12.77 -34.19 24.23
CA LEU A 463 -13.04 -35.28 25.16
C LEU A 463 -11.82 -36.18 25.37
N ARG A 464 -10.92 -36.32 24.39
CA ARG A 464 -9.76 -37.22 24.48
C ARG A 464 -8.63 -36.63 25.33
N ALA A 465 -8.37 -35.33 25.19
CA ALA A 465 -7.41 -34.59 26.01
C ALA A 465 -8.00 -34.09 27.35
N ALA A 466 -9.31 -34.21 27.52
CA ALA A 466 -10.09 -33.65 28.62
C ALA A 466 -9.96 -32.11 28.75
N VAL A 467 -9.85 -31.39 27.63
CA VAL A 467 -9.56 -29.95 27.60
C VAL A 467 -10.70 -29.15 26.98
N LEU A 468 -11.04 -28.03 27.61
CA LEU A 468 -11.86 -26.98 27.02
C LEU A 468 -10.95 -26.06 26.19
N LYS A 469 -11.14 -26.05 24.87
CA LYS A 469 -10.53 -25.10 23.95
C LYS A 469 -11.48 -23.91 23.79
N PRO A 470 -11.18 -22.73 24.36
CA PRO A 470 -12.06 -21.57 24.25
C PRO A 470 -12.11 -21.02 22.82
N HIS A 471 -13.13 -20.24 22.52
CA HIS A 471 -13.14 -19.41 21.33
C HIS A 471 -12.24 -18.19 21.54
N PHE A 472 -11.21 -18.06 20.71
CA PHE A 472 -10.17 -17.04 20.80
C PHE A 472 -10.64 -15.67 20.28
N ASN A 473 -11.66 -15.10 20.91
CA ASN A 473 -12.05 -13.72 20.63
C ASN A 473 -11.01 -12.72 21.19
N SER A 474 -11.13 -11.47 20.78
CA SER A 474 -10.16 -10.43 21.14
C SER A 474 -10.03 -10.23 22.66
N VAL A 475 -11.13 -10.35 23.39
CA VAL A 475 -11.17 -10.21 24.85
C VAL A 475 -10.41 -11.37 25.52
N TRP A 476 -10.71 -12.62 25.17
CA TRP A 476 -10.05 -13.79 25.74
C TRP A 476 -8.54 -13.74 25.49
N CYS A 477 -8.13 -13.42 24.26
CA CYS A 477 -6.71 -13.31 23.92
C CYS A 477 -6.00 -12.19 24.68
N ARG A 478 -6.65 -11.04 24.90
CA ARG A 478 -6.12 -9.98 25.79
C ARG A 478 -6.01 -10.48 27.22
N MET A 479 -7.05 -11.15 27.73
CA MET A 479 -7.06 -11.68 29.10
C MET A 479 -5.93 -12.69 29.34
N HIS A 480 -5.58 -13.50 28.34
CA HIS A 480 -4.53 -14.51 28.40
C HIS A 480 -3.22 -14.10 27.71
N TYR A 481 -3.01 -12.80 27.47
CA TYR A 481 -1.82 -12.30 26.79
C TYR A 481 -0.52 -12.74 27.49
N VAL A 482 -0.47 -12.76 28.82
CA VAL A 482 0.73 -13.17 29.58
C VAL A 482 1.15 -14.62 29.31
N LYS A 483 0.18 -15.49 29.05
CA LYS A 483 0.43 -16.91 28.78
C LYS A 483 1.03 -17.13 27.39
N PHE A 484 0.52 -16.45 26.37
CA PHE A 484 0.84 -16.74 24.96
C PHE A 484 1.72 -15.67 24.28
N GLY A 485 1.70 -14.45 24.78
CA GLY A 485 2.32 -13.27 24.16
C GLY A 485 3.43 -12.60 24.96
N ALA A 486 3.64 -12.96 26.24
CA ALA A 486 4.72 -12.44 27.08
C ALA A 486 5.91 -13.41 27.18
N ALA A 487 7.01 -12.97 27.80
CA ALA A 487 8.25 -13.75 27.95
C ALA A 487 8.19 -14.85 29.03
N SER A 488 7.10 -15.62 29.06
CA SER A 488 6.87 -16.75 29.96
C SER A 488 7.35 -18.10 29.39
N LEU A 489 7.83 -18.11 28.14
CA LEU A 489 8.04 -19.33 27.38
C LEU A 489 9.43 -19.94 27.61
N VAL A 490 9.45 -21.25 27.84
CA VAL A 490 10.67 -22.07 27.94
C VAL A 490 10.72 -23.12 26.83
N GLN A 491 11.94 -23.50 26.44
CA GLN A 491 12.18 -24.52 25.43
C GLN A 491 13.31 -25.45 25.86
N HIS A 492 12.97 -26.73 26.01
CA HIS A 492 13.93 -27.81 26.25
C HIS A 492 14.07 -28.68 25.01
N THR A 493 15.31 -28.84 24.56
CA THR A 493 15.71 -29.68 23.43
C THR A 493 16.95 -30.48 23.80
N HIS A 494 17.34 -31.49 23.00
CA HIS A 494 18.61 -32.20 23.21
C HIS A 494 19.85 -31.29 23.27
N THR A 495 19.78 -30.09 22.72
CA THR A 495 20.93 -29.18 22.62
C THR A 495 20.98 -28.19 23.77
N ALA A 496 19.83 -27.68 24.22
CA ALA A 496 19.76 -26.65 25.24
C ALA A 496 18.40 -26.63 25.93
N SER A 497 18.43 -26.24 27.20
CA SER A 497 17.31 -25.77 28.00
C SER A 497 17.42 -24.25 28.07
N ARG A 498 16.43 -23.52 27.53
CA ARG A 498 16.49 -22.05 27.42
C ARG A 498 15.16 -21.38 27.74
N GLN A 499 15.23 -20.17 28.29
CA GLN A 499 14.09 -19.27 28.46
C GLN A 499 14.08 -18.22 27.35
N LEU A 500 12.91 -17.92 26.79
CA LEU A 500 12.74 -16.92 25.74
C LEU A 500 12.40 -15.56 26.34
N LEU A 501 13.44 -14.81 26.71
CA LEU A 501 13.31 -13.56 27.49
C LEU A 501 12.66 -12.39 26.75
N PHE A 502 12.59 -12.45 25.41
CA PHE A 502 12.05 -11.39 24.55
C PHE A 502 10.97 -11.93 23.58
N HIS A 503 10.32 -13.03 23.95
CA HIS A 503 9.13 -13.46 23.21
C HIS A 503 8.04 -12.39 23.35
N TYR A 504 7.40 -12.06 22.24
CA TYR A 504 6.46 -10.97 22.15
C TYR A 504 5.43 -11.28 21.06
N ALA A 505 4.15 -11.11 21.38
CA ALA A 505 3.08 -11.13 20.40
C ALA A 505 2.66 -9.70 20.04
N ALA A 506 2.93 -9.28 18.81
CA ALA A 506 2.67 -7.91 18.36
C ALA A 506 1.17 -7.64 18.21
N SER A 507 0.36 -8.67 18.00
CA SER A 507 -1.08 -8.52 17.84
C SER A 507 -1.84 -9.60 18.60
N ILE A 508 -3.12 -9.34 18.82
CA ILE A 508 -4.05 -10.30 19.43
C ILE A 508 -4.29 -11.51 18.50
N GLN A 509 -4.10 -11.36 17.19
CA GLN A 509 -4.15 -12.47 16.25
C GLN A 509 -2.98 -13.44 16.44
N GLU A 510 -1.78 -12.95 16.74
CA GLU A 510 -0.63 -13.80 17.06
C GLU A 510 -0.86 -14.60 18.35
N VAL A 511 -1.52 -13.99 19.34
CA VAL A 511 -1.95 -14.68 20.56
C VAL A 511 -2.96 -15.78 20.23
N ALA A 512 -3.97 -15.49 19.41
CA ALA A 512 -4.96 -16.46 18.97
C ALA A 512 -4.32 -17.63 18.22
N ALA A 513 -3.40 -17.36 17.28
CA ALA A 513 -2.66 -18.37 16.53
C ALA A 513 -1.80 -19.26 17.44
N THR A 514 -1.11 -18.64 18.41
CA THR A 514 -0.30 -19.36 19.40
C THR A 514 -1.16 -20.24 20.30
N ALA A 515 -2.31 -19.73 20.76
CA ALA A 515 -3.28 -20.50 21.55
C ALA A 515 -3.89 -21.65 20.73
N GLN A 516 -4.28 -21.39 19.47
CA GLN A 516 -4.78 -22.41 18.54
C GLN A 516 -3.77 -23.55 18.38
N MET A 517 -2.51 -23.23 18.13
CA MET A 517 -1.43 -24.22 18.04
C MET A 517 -1.22 -24.97 19.35
N TYR A 518 -1.22 -24.27 20.50
CA TYR A 518 -1.08 -24.86 21.83
C TYR A 518 -2.18 -25.89 22.12
N TYR A 519 -3.45 -25.52 21.98
CA TYR A 519 -4.58 -26.42 22.23
C TYR A 519 -4.67 -27.55 21.20
N ALA A 520 -4.35 -27.30 19.92
CA ALA A 520 -4.35 -28.32 18.87
C ALA A 520 -3.27 -29.39 19.10
N THR A 521 -2.15 -29.02 19.73
CA THR A 521 -1.01 -29.92 19.96
C THR A 521 -0.82 -30.38 21.40
N LYS A 522 -1.83 -30.17 22.26
CA LYS A 522 -1.82 -30.77 23.60
C LYS A 522 -1.71 -32.30 23.52
N PRO A 523 -1.08 -32.96 24.51
CA PRO A 523 -1.09 -34.41 24.60
C PRO A 523 -2.52 -34.94 24.54
N LEU A 524 -2.72 -36.07 23.87
CA LEU A 524 -4.01 -36.72 23.64
C LEU A 524 -5.02 -35.91 22.79
N SER A 525 -4.64 -34.76 22.23
CA SER A 525 -5.51 -33.93 21.38
C SER A 525 -6.06 -34.74 20.22
N SER A 526 -7.39 -34.74 20.05
CA SER A 526 -8.12 -35.34 18.92
C SER A 526 -7.64 -34.85 17.54
N GLN A 527 -6.95 -33.71 17.49
CA GLN A 527 -6.45 -33.08 16.26
C GLN A 527 -5.09 -33.62 15.79
N LEU A 528 -4.43 -34.45 16.60
CA LEU A 528 -3.23 -35.20 16.24
C LEU A 528 -3.59 -36.65 15.91
N ASP A 529 -3.03 -37.15 14.82
CA ASP A 529 -3.22 -38.53 14.38
C ASP A 529 -2.10 -39.43 14.93
N TYR A 530 -2.46 -40.34 15.84
CA TYR A 530 -1.52 -41.27 16.47
C TYR A 530 -1.45 -42.64 15.77
N ALA A 531 -2.10 -42.82 14.61
CA ALA A 531 -2.14 -44.10 13.90
C ALA A 531 -0.74 -44.58 13.47
N SER A 532 0.10 -43.68 12.94
CA SER A 532 1.49 -43.97 12.61
C SER A 532 2.40 -42.74 12.81
N PRO A 533 3.73 -42.92 12.90
CA PRO A 533 4.67 -41.80 12.93
C PRO A 533 4.50 -40.81 11.75
N TYR A 534 4.13 -41.32 10.57
CA TYR A 534 3.89 -40.51 9.39
C TYR A 534 2.65 -39.63 9.52
N THR A 535 1.52 -40.20 9.93
CA THR A 535 0.28 -39.42 10.07
C THR A 535 0.36 -38.45 11.24
N PHE A 536 1.09 -38.81 12.31
CA PHE A 536 1.43 -37.89 13.41
C PHE A 536 2.23 -36.68 12.91
N ARG A 537 3.27 -36.92 12.12
CA ARG A 537 4.07 -35.83 11.53
C ARG A 537 3.22 -34.95 10.60
N ARG A 538 2.38 -35.54 9.74
CA ARG A 538 1.54 -34.79 8.80
C ARG A 538 0.49 -33.93 9.50
N SER A 539 -0.18 -34.48 10.51
CA SER A 539 -1.16 -33.72 11.31
C SER A 539 -0.49 -32.57 12.08
N LEU A 540 0.67 -32.81 12.69
CA LEU A 540 1.47 -31.77 13.35
C LEU A 540 1.98 -30.70 12.37
N ALA A 541 2.51 -31.10 11.21
CA ALA A 541 2.98 -30.18 10.17
C ALA A 541 1.87 -29.26 9.66
N ARG A 542 0.66 -29.79 9.46
CA ARG A 542 -0.52 -29.01 9.06
C ARG A 542 -0.84 -27.91 10.07
N HIS A 543 -0.85 -28.22 11.36
CA HIS A 543 -1.08 -27.22 12.42
C HIS A 543 0.05 -26.18 12.48
N CYS A 544 1.30 -26.60 12.33
CA CYS A 544 2.42 -25.67 12.23
C CYS A 544 2.35 -24.75 11.02
N SER A 545 1.91 -25.28 9.86
CA SER A 545 1.69 -24.50 8.63
C SER A 545 0.59 -23.47 8.82
N GLN A 546 -0.55 -23.86 9.38
CA GLN A 546 -1.64 -22.95 9.72
C GLN A 546 -1.17 -21.83 10.66
N TYR A 547 -0.47 -22.18 11.75
CA TYR A 547 0.15 -21.20 12.65
C TYR A 547 1.06 -20.23 11.87
N GLY A 548 1.91 -20.74 10.98
CA GLY A 548 2.79 -19.91 10.17
C GLY A 548 2.04 -18.91 9.27
N VAL A 549 0.98 -19.36 8.59
CA VAL A 549 0.14 -18.51 7.74
C VAL A 549 -0.54 -17.42 8.56
N GLU A 550 -1.11 -17.76 9.73
CA GLU A 550 -1.74 -16.78 10.63
C GLU A 550 -0.73 -15.74 11.14
N MET A 551 0.50 -16.16 11.47
CA MET A 551 1.59 -15.24 11.85
C MET A 551 2.02 -14.34 10.68
N ALA A 552 2.08 -14.85 9.45
CA ALA A 552 2.42 -14.05 8.28
C ALA A 552 1.31 -13.03 7.95
N HIS A 553 0.04 -13.41 8.08
CA HIS A 553 -1.10 -12.49 7.96
C HIS A 553 -1.02 -11.38 9.01
N ALA A 554 -0.79 -11.73 10.28
CA ALA A 554 -0.66 -10.76 11.35
C ALA A 554 0.53 -9.79 11.14
N ALA A 555 1.63 -10.26 10.55
CA ALA A 555 2.78 -9.43 10.21
C ALA A 555 2.51 -8.46 9.04
N GLN A 556 1.77 -8.91 8.02
CA GLN A 556 1.42 -8.08 6.85
C GLN A 556 0.35 -7.03 7.16
N GLN A 557 -0.61 -7.36 8.04
CA GLN A 557 -1.82 -6.57 8.28
C GLN A 557 -1.58 -5.08 8.58
N PRO A 558 -0.68 -4.67 9.51
CA PRO A 558 -0.55 -3.26 9.88
C PRO A 558 -0.08 -2.37 8.74
N LEU A 559 0.85 -2.85 7.90
CA LEU A 559 1.41 -2.08 6.79
C LEU A 559 0.46 -2.08 5.58
N LEU A 560 -0.06 -3.24 5.17
CA LEU A 560 -0.92 -3.33 3.99
C LEU A 560 -2.26 -2.62 4.18
N LEU A 561 -2.84 -2.68 5.38
CA LEU A 561 -4.07 -1.94 5.66
C LEU A 561 -3.81 -0.42 5.68
N SER A 562 -2.65 0.01 6.20
CA SER A 562 -2.25 1.42 6.14
C SER A 562 -2.07 1.91 4.71
N ALA A 563 -1.42 1.12 3.86
CA ALA A 563 -1.23 1.42 2.44
C ALA A 563 -2.58 1.51 1.71
N ALA A 564 -3.50 0.58 1.97
CA ALA A 564 -4.85 0.63 1.38
C ALA A 564 -5.63 1.88 1.82
N TYR A 565 -5.52 2.32 3.08
CA TYR A 565 -6.13 3.58 3.52
C TYR A 565 -5.50 4.81 2.85
N LEU A 566 -4.18 4.83 2.65
CA LEU A 566 -3.48 5.91 1.92
C LEU A 566 -3.89 5.96 0.44
N ALA A 567 -3.99 4.80 -0.22
CA ALA A 567 -4.48 4.72 -1.59
C ALA A 567 -5.94 5.20 -1.70
N LYS A 568 -6.80 4.79 -0.75
CA LYS A 568 -8.19 5.26 -0.65
C LYS A 568 -8.27 6.77 -0.41
N ALA A 569 -7.40 7.33 0.44
CA ALA A 569 -7.34 8.76 0.70
C ALA A 569 -7.03 9.54 -0.58
N GLU A 570 -6.01 9.15 -1.33
CA GLU A 570 -5.66 9.78 -2.60
C GLU A 570 -6.82 9.77 -3.61
N GLY A 571 -7.49 8.61 -3.76
CA GLY A 571 -8.64 8.48 -4.65
C GLY A 571 -9.84 9.33 -4.23
N VAL A 572 -10.10 9.48 -2.93
CA VAL A 572 -11.18 10.35 -2.42
C VAL A 572 -10.82 11.83 -2.58
N ILE A 573 -9.59 12.24 -2.26
CA ILE A 573 -9.08 13.61 -2.48
C ILE A 573 -9.23 13.99 -3.95
N GLY A 574 -8.78 13.13 -4.87
CA GLY A 574 -8.88 13.39 -6.31
C GLY A 574 -10.32 13.54 -6.82
N ARG A 575 -11.30 12.85 -6.21
CA ARG A 575 -12.74 13.06 -6.52
C ARG A 575 -13.24 14.42 -6.04
N VAL A 576 -12.90 14.81 -4.81
CA VAL A 576 -13.29 16.10 -4.23
C VAL A 576 -12.69 17.26 -5.04
N VAL A 577 -11.41 17.17 -5.41
CA VAL A 577 -10.73 18.20 -6.21
C VAL A 577 -11.33 18.34 -7.61
N ARG A 578 -11.64 17.22 -8.29
CA ARG A 578 -12.31 17.27 -9.60
C ARG A 578 -13.69 17.95 -9.51
N GLN A 579 -14.45 17.67 -8.46
CA GLN A 579 -15.75 18.32 -8.23
C GLN A 579 -15.61 19.83 -7.99
N ALA A 580 -14.56 20.26 -7.27
CA ALA A 580 -14.26 21.68 -7.08
C ALA A 580 -13.87 22.37 -8.41
N ALA A 581 -13.06 21.70 -9.23
CA ALA A 581 -12.58 22.22 -10.52
C ALA A 581 -13.71 22.44 -11.55
N ALA A 582 -14.73 21.58 -11.57
CA ALA A 582 -15.82 21.60 -12.55
C ALA A 582 -16.53 22.97 -12.65
N ARG A 583 -16.73 23.65 -11.51
CA ARG A 583 -17.39 24.96 -11.44
C ARG A 583 -16.60 26.09 -12.11
N PHE A 584 -15.27 26.01 -12.10
CA PHE A 584 -14.41 26.98 -12.79
C PHE A 584 -14.47 26.76 -14.30
N GLY A 585 -14.45 25.50 -14.75
CA GLY A 585 -14.62 25.15 -16.16
C GLY A 585 -15.92 25.70 -16.75
N ALA A 586 -17.04 25.50 -16.04
CA ALA A 586 -18.34 25.97 -16.50
C ALA A 586 -18.42 27.50 -16.66
N ARG A 587 -17.89 28.24 -15.66
CA ARG A 587 -17.85 29.70 -15.68
C ARG A 587 -16.95 30.23 -16.81
N ARG A 588 -15.74 29.66 -16.97
CA ARG A 588 -14.82 30.01 -18.05
C ARG A 588 -15.47 29.79 -19.42
N ARG A 589 -16.07 28.62 -19.66
CA ARG A 589 -16.72 28.31 -20.94
C ARG A 589 -17.85 29.26 -21.28
N ALA A 590 -18.73 29.62 -20.33
CA ALA A 590 -19.79 30.58 -20.66
C ALA A 590 -19.25 31.98 -20.88
N ARG A 591 -18.22 32.42 -20.14
CA ARG A 591 -17.51 33.68 -20.40
C ARG A 591 -16.91 33.69 -21.80
N TYR A 592 -16.26 32.61 -22.20
CA TYR A 592 -15.68 32.46 -23.54
C TYR A 592 -16.76 32.44 -24.63
N ARG A 593 -17.89 31.77 -24.42
CA ARG A 593 -19.03 31.79 -25.36
C ARG A 593 -19.61 33.19 -25.54
N ALA A 594 -19.81 33.92 -24.44
CA ALA A 594 -20.30 35.30 -24.48
C ALA A 594 -19.31 36.22 -25.22
N ALA A 595 -18.01 36.10 -24.93
CA ALA A 595 -16.96 36.85 -25.60
C ALA A 595 -16.87 36.52 -27.10
N THR A 596 -16.95 35.23 -27.46
CA THR A 596 -16.92 34.78 -28.85
C THR A 596 -18.11 35.33 -29.62
N ALA A 597 -19.32 35.27 -29.06
CA ALA A 597 -20.52 35.84 -29.69
C ALA A 597 -20.39 37.35 -29.95
N ASN A 598 -19.80 38.10 -29.00
CA ASN A 598 -19.57 39.53 -29.16
C ASN A 598 -18.48 39.85 -30.19
N ASN A 599 -17.40 39.07 -30.22
CA ASN A 599 -16.27 39.29 -31.12
C ASN A 599 -16.56 38.84 -32.55
N GLN A 600 -17.41 37.84 -32.73
CA GLN A 600 -17.72 37.25 -34.05
C GLN A 600 -18.28 38.28 -35.03
N SER A 601 -19.04 39.29 -34.57
CA SER A 601 -19.52 40.37 -35.44
C SER A 601 -18.42 41.32 -35.93
N LEU A 602 -17.25 41.31 -35.30
CA LEU A 602 -16.11 42.19 -35.61
C LEU A 602 -15.04 41.49 -36.46
N LEU A 603 -15.13 40.17 -36.64
CA LEU A 603 -14.18 39.36 -37.40
C LEU A 603 -14.70 39.05 -38.80
N ASN A 604 -13.80 38.75 -39.74
CA ASN A 604 -14.19 38.29 -41.08
C ASN A 604 -14.87 36.92 -41.00
N PRO A 605 -16.14 36.77 -41.44
CA PRO A 605 -16.90 35.54 -41.25
C PRO A 605 -16.39 34.42 -42.16
N VAL A 606 -16.32 33.20 -41.62
CA VAL A 606 -16.24 31.98 -42.44
C VAL A 606 -17.65 31.65 -42.93
N THR A 607 -17.82 31.40 -44.22
CA THR A 607 -19.10 31.10 -44.87
C THR A 607 -18.99 29.82 -45.72
N SER A 608 -20.14 29.23 -46.07
CA SER A 608 -20.26 28.09 -47.00
C SER A 608 -19.34 26.88 -46.72
N VAL A 609 -19.37 26.33 -45.50
CA VAL A 609 -18.66 25.08 -45.17
C VAL A 609 -19.41 23.89 -45.77
N GLN A 610 -18.76 23.15 -46.68
CA GLN A 610 -19.32 21.96 -47.33
C GLN A 610 -18.32 20.79 -47.26
N VAL A 611 -18.85 19.58 -47.08
CA VAL A 611 -18.09 18.33 -47.09
C VAL A 611 -18.47 17.55 -48.33
N THR A 612 -17.47 17.19 -49.13
CA THR A 612 -17.62 16.50 -50.41
C THR A 612 -16.59 15.39 -50.55
N ALA A 613 -16.85 14.43 -51.44
CA ALA A 613 -15.90 13.38 -51.76
C ALA A 613 -14.58 13.95 -52.34
N PRO A 614 -13.42 13.31 -52.06
CA PRO A 614 -12.14 13.75 -52.62
C PRO A 614 -12.17 13.66 -54.15
N ALA A 615 -11.58 14.66 -54.81
CA ALA A 615 -11.52 14.68 -56.26
C ALA A 615 -10.47 13.65 -56.75
N PRO A 616 -10.76 12.83 -57.78
CA PRO A 616 -9.79 11.88 -58.28
C PRO A 616 -8.61 12.62 -58.94
N GLU A 617 -7.40 12.43 -58.39
CA GLU A 617 -6.16 12.99 -58.97
C GLU A 617 -5.75 12.28 -60.27
N LEU A 618 -6.18 11.02 -60.45
CA LEU A 618 -5.89 10.24 -61.65
C LEU A 618 -6.76 10.70 -62.82
N LEU A 619 -6.10 11.26 -63.83
CA LEU A 619 -6.74 11.67 -65.07
C LEU A 619 -7.01 10.46 -65.98
N PRO A 620 -8.18 10.39 -66.65
CA PRO A 620 -8.43 9.35 -67.64
C PRO A 620 -7.45 9.49 -68.82
N ALA A 621 -7.09 8.36 -69.43
CA ALA A 621 -6.14 8.32 -70.54
C ALA A 621 -6.60 9.23 -71.69
N GLY A 622 -5.82 10.29 -71.97
CA GLY A 622 -6.13 11.29 -73.02
C GLY A 622 -6.64 12.65 -72.53
N ALA A 623 -6.79 12.87 -71.20
CA ALA A 623 -7.14 14.18 -70.66
C ALA A 623 -5.97 15.18 -70.71
N ASP A 624 -6.24 16.42 -71.13
CA ASP A 624 -5.25 17.49 -71.21
C ASP A 624 -5.04 18.16 -69.84
N LEU A 625 -3.84 17.98 -69.28
CA LEU A 625 -3.42 18.56 -68.00
C LEU A 625 -3.52 20.10 -68.01
N LEU A 626 -3.27 20.74 -69.16
CA LEU A 626 -3.34 22.20 -69.30
C LEU A 626 -4.78 22.71 -69.46
N ALA A 627 -5.71 21.90 -70.01
CA ALA A 627 -7.13 22.26 -70.09
C ALA A 627 -7.79 22.21 -68.70
N VAL A 628 -7.46 21.20 -67.88
CA VAL A 628 -7.93 21.08 -66.48
C VAL A 628 -7.34 22.19 -65.59
N LEU A 629 -6.12 22.66 -65.88
CA LEU A 629 -5.48 23.76 -65.16
C LEU A 629 -5.91 25.17 -65.64
N ARG A 630 -6.34 25.35 -66.90
CA ARG A 630 -6.76 26.64 -67.48
C ARG A 630 -8.24 26.96 -67.34
N ASP A 631 -9.13 25.97 -67.23
CA ASP A 631 -10.52 26.21 -66.84
C ASP A 631 -10.57 26.54 -65.34
N GLU A 632 -10.23 27.79 -64.99
CA GLU A 632 -10.41 28.38 -63.66
C GLU A 632 -11.89 28.69 -63.32
N LYS A 633 -12.82 27.86 -63.81
CA LYS A 633 -13.92 27.45 -62.94
C LYS A 633 -13.46 26.11 -62.43
N THR A 634 -12.96 26.11 -61.18
CA THR A 634 -12.66 24.91 -60.41
C THR A 634 -13.52 23.74 -60.90
N PRO A 635 -12.99 22.51 -61.06
CA PRO A 635 -13.88 21.37 -61.05
C PRO A 635 -14.63 21.46 -59.73
N LYS A 636 -15.81 22.08 -59.73
CA LYS A 636 -16.82 21.88 -58.71
C LYS A 636 -16.96 20.38 -58.77
N ALA A 637 -16.51 19.70 -57.72
CA ALA A 637 -16.87 18.31 -57.53
C ALA A 637 -18.36 18.24 -57.83
N THR A 638 -18.72 17.59 -58.94
CA THR A 638 -20.10 17.28 -59.25
C THR A 638 -20.51 16.31 -58.15
N GLY A 639 -21.18 16.78 -57.10
CA GLY A 639 -21.53 15.89 -56.00
C GLY A 639 -22.38 16.58 -54.94
N ASP A 640 -23.56 16.02 -54.72
CA ASP A 640 -24.47 16.36 -53.64
C ASP A 640 -23.75 16.41 -52.28
N THR A 641 -24.26 17.22 -51.35
CA THR A 641 -23.81 17.25 -49.96
C THR A 641 -23.72 15.84 -49.36
N LEU A 642 -22.57 15.49 -48.77
CA LEU A 642 -22.32 14.17 -48.17
C LEU A 642 -23.40 13.83 -47.13
N LYS A 643 -24.01 12.64 -47.25
CA LYS A 643 -25.01 12.13 -46.29
C LYS A 643 -24.41 11.20 -45.23
N VAL A 644 -23.42 10.39 -45.61
CA VAL A 644 -22.76 9.42 -44.74
C VAL A 644 -21.25 9.52 -44.93
N TRP A 645 -20.51 9.57 -43.82
CA TRP A 645 -19.05 9.56 -43.80
C TRP A 645 -18.55 8.30 -43.05
N PRO A 646 -17.96 7.32 -43.74
CA PRO A 646 -17.37 6.13 -43.11
C PRO A 646 -16.15 6.47 -42.24
N LEU A 647 -16.03 5.86 -41.05
CA LEU A 647 -14.78 5.90 -40.27
C LEU A 647 -13.63 5.29 -41.10
N GLY A 648 -12.43 5.87 -41.04
CA GLY A 648 -11.29 5.41 -41.83
C GLY A 648 -11.30 5.86 -43.30
N SER A 649 -12.09 6.86 -43.67
CA SER A 649 -12.12 7.44 -45.03
C SER A 649 -11.66 8.90 -45.07
N ARG A 650 -11.30 9.38 -46.27
CA ARG A 650 -10.93 10.78 -46.54
C ARG A 650 -12.09 11.55 -47.16
N GLN A 651 -12.26 12.81 -46.79
CA GLN A 651 -13.22 13.73 -47.42
C GLN A 651 -12.61 15.12 -47.57
N THR A 652 -13.14 15.90 -48.50
CA THR A 652 -12.72 17.28 -48.75
C THR A 652 -13.67 18.27 -48.06
N VAL A 653 -13.10 19.12 -47.22
CA VAL A 653 -13.81 20.23 -46.57
C VAL A 653 -13.51 21.51 -47.33
N SER A 654 -14.52 22.05 -48.02
CA SER A 654 -14.44 23.36 -48.67
C SER A 654 -15.06 24.43 -47.77
N TYR A 655 -14.43 25.60 -47.72
CA TYR A 655 -14.86 26.73 -46.90
C TYR A 655 -14.73 28.04 -47.71
N SER A 656 -15.34 29.13 -47.23
CA SER A 656 -15.15 30.47 -47.82
C SER A 656 -14.80 31.45 -46.70
N TRP A 657 -13.57 31.95 -46.71
CA TRP A 657 -13.10 32.94 -45.75
C TRP A 657 -12.39 34.07 -46.48
N THR A 658 -12.70 35.33 -46.17
CA THR A 658 -12.14 36.51 -46.83
C THR A 658 -11.24 37.25 -45.84
N SER A 659 -9.95 36.90 -45.79
CA SER A 659 -8.94 37.62 -45.00
C SER A 659 -8.06 38.49 -45.92
N PRO A 660 -7.53 39.63 -45.43
CA PRO A 660 -6.63 40.48 -46.21
C PRO A 660 -5.37 39.74 -46.71
N ALA A 661 -4.84 38.80 -45.91
CA ALA A 661 -3.72 37.96 -46.30
C ALA A 661 -4.07 37.00 -47.45
N LEU A 662 -5.28 36.42 -47.43
CA LEU A 662 -5.74 35.53 -48.51
C LEU A 662 -5.96 36.31 -49.82
N GLU A 663 -6.49 37.53 -49.75
CA GLU A 663 -6.65 38.39 -50.94
C GLU A 663 -5.30 38.75 -51.57
N LYS A 664 -4.31 39.12 -50.74
CA LYS A 664 -2.91 39.33 -51.19
C LYS A 664 -2.32 38.07 -51.82
N LEU A 665 -2.59 36.91 -51.24
CA LEU A 665 -2.12 35.61 -51.73
C LEU A 665 -2.76 35.27 -53.09
N ARG A 666 -4.04 35.56 -53.30
CA ARG A 666 -4.72 35.43 -54.61
C ARG A 666 -4.20 36.42 -55.65
N LEU A 667 -3.87 37.65 -55.25
CA LEU A 667 -3.29 38.66 -56.15
C LEU A 667 -1.89 38.26 -56.65
N LEU A 668 -1.06 37.65 -55.81
CA LEU A 668 0.26 37.15 -56.20
C LEU A 668 0.21 35.98 -57.20
N ARG A 669 -0.90 35.23 -57.24
CA ARG A 669 -1.13 34.17 -58.24
C ARG A 669 -1.36 34.75 -59.64
N LEU A 670 -1.96 35.95 -59.73
CA LEU A 670 -2.34 36.60 -61.00
C LEU A 670 -1.16 37.28 -61.72
N THR A 671 0.03 37.33 -61.12
CA THR A 671 1.25 37.79 -61.77
C THR A 671 1.96 36.63 -62.47
N ASP A 672 1.71 36.47 -63.78
CA ASP A 672 2.20 35.40 -64.68
C ASP A 672 3.74 35.40 -64.91
N GLY A 673 4.53 35.14 -63.87
CA GLY A 673 5.99 35.03 -63.93
C GLY A 673 6.52 33.70 -63.38
N SER A 674 7.73 33.30 -63.79
CA SER A 674 8.46 32.18 -63.17
C SER A 674 8.74 32.48 -61.69
N LEU A 675 8.33 31.59 -60.79
CA LEU A 675 8.52 31.71 -59.32
C LEU A 675 9.99 32.01 -58.97
N THR A 676 10.24 33.20 -58.42
CA THR A 676 11.54 33.52 -57.78
C THR A 676 11.56 33.05 -56.33
N ALA A 677 12.76 32.89 -55.75
CA ALA A 677 12.90 32.51 -54.34
C ALA A 677 12.25 33.53 -53.38
N GLU A 678 12.32 34.83 -53.72
CA GLU A 678 11.68 35.90 -52.96
C GLU A 678 10.15 35.81 -53.02
N GLN A 679 9.57 35.53 -54.19
CA GLN A 679 8.13 35.32 -54.35
C GLN A 679 7.65 34.05 -53.64
N ALA A 680 8.43 32.97 -53.66
CA ALA A 680 8.12 31.75 -52.92
C ALA A 680 8.11 32.01 -51.40
N ALA A 681 9.13 32.71 -50.88
CA ALA A 681 9.19 33.10 -49.47
C ALA A 681 8.03 34.04 -49.06
N GLN A 682 7.69 35.02 -49.90
CA GLN A 682 6.55 35.91 -49.67
C GLN A 682 5.23 35.15 -49.69
N ARG A 683 5.08 34.16 -50.59
CA ARG A 683 3.88 33.30 -50.64
C ARG A 683 3.77 32.46 -49.37
N ASP A 684 4.86 31.85 -48.91
CA ASP A 684 4.86 31.04 -47.69
C ASP A 684 4.60 31.89 -46.43
N GLN A 685 5.12 33.12 -46.35
CA GLN A 685 4.78 34.06 -45.28
C GLN A 685 3.28 34.39 -45.25
N LEU A 686 2.68 34.68 -46.40
CA LEU A 686 1.23 34.94 -46.48
C LEU A 686 0.40 33.71 -46.14
N ARG A 687 0.86 32.50 -46.48
CA ARG A 687 0.20 31.24 -46.08
C ARG A 687 0.18 31.05 -44.57
N GLN A 688 1.20 31.55 -43.88
CA GLN A 688 1.36 31.46 -42.43
C GLN A 688 0.72 32.62 -41.66
N ALA A 689 0.24 33.67 -42.35
CA ALA A 689 -0.41 34.83 -41.73
C ALA A 689 -1.82 34.52 -41.17
N GLY A 690 -2.42 33.39 -41.57
CA GLY A 690 -3.66 32.88 -41.01
C GLY A 690 -3.64 31.36 -40.89
N ARG A 691 -4.52 30.83 -40.04
CA ARG A 691 -4.64 29.41 -39.70
C ARG A 691 -6.12 29.03 -39.62
N LEU A 692 -6.48 27.82 -40.04
CA LEU A 692 -7.79 27.22 -39.75
C LEU A 692 -7.66 25.94 -38.92
N GLU A 693 -8.66 25.71 -38.09
CA GLU A 693 -8.88 24.49 -37.31
C GLU A 693 -10.15 23.80 -37.83
N ILE A 694 -10.06 22.51 -38.11
CA ILE A 694 -11.17 21.68 -38.59
C ILE A 694 -11.44 20.62 -37.53
N SER A 695 -12.61 20.71 -36.89
CA SER A 695 -13.05 19.79 -35.84
C SER A 695 -14.37 19.13 -36.20
N MET A 696 -14.62 17.95 -35.63
CA MET A 696 -15.86 17.21 -35.81
C MET A 696 -16.67 17.18 -34.51
N TRP A 697 -17.97 17.47 -34.63
CA TRP A 697 -18.90 17.58 -33.50
C TRP A 697 -20.03 16.59 -33.67
N ARG A 698 -20.33 15.82 -32.62
CA ARG A 698 -21.38 14.80 -32.57
C ARG A 698 -22.64 15.34 -31.93
N ARG A 699 -23.80 14.98 -32.46
CA ARG A 699 -25.09 15.22 -31.80
C ARG A 699 -25.34 14.16 -30.72
N ARG A 700 -25.66 14.57 -29.50
CA ARG A 700 -26.05 13.64 -28.43
C ARG A 700 -27.54 13.37 -28.44
N THR A 701 -27.92 12.11 -28.26
CA THR A 701 -29.32 11.73 -28.08
C THR A 701 -29.87 12.23 -26.74
N ALA A 702 -31.21 12.32 -26.60
CA ALA A 702 -31.83 12.67 -25.33
C ALA A 702 -31.47 11.67 -24.22
N ASP A 703 -31.43 10.38 -24.53
CA ASP A 703 -31.09 9.30 -23.59
C ASP A 703 -29.64 9.41 -23.09
N GLU A 704 -28.68 9.68 -23.98
CA GLU A 704 -27.28 9.89 -23.59
C GLU A 704 -27.13 11.12 -22.68
N ARG A 705 -27.84 12.23 -22.98
CA ARG A 705 -27.82 13.43 -22.14
C ARG A 705 -28.39 13.15 -20.75
N GLN A 706 -29.52 12.42 -20.68
CA GLN A 706 -30.11 12.04 -19.40
C GLN A 706 -29.18 11.11 -18.60
N ARG A 707 -28.56 10.11 -19.24
CA ARG A 707 -27.61 9.20 -18.58
C ARG A 707 -26.40 9.95 -18.01
N VAL A 708 -25.78 10.83 -18.79
CA VAL A 708 -24.64 11.64 -18.34
C VAL A 708 -25.04 12.55 -17.19
N SER A 709 -26.21 13.21 -17.29
CA SER A 709 -26.71 14.08 -16.22
C SER A 709 -26.95 13.32 -14.91
N VAL A 710 -27.61 12.15 -14.97
CA VAL A 710 -27.84 11.30 -13.80
C VAL A 710 -26.52 10.81 -13.21
N GLN A 711 -25.55 10.40 -14.04
CA GLN A 711 -24.24 9.98 -13.58
C GLN A 711 -23.51 11.11 -12.84
N THR A 712 -23.45 12.31 -13.42
CA THR A 712 -22.80 13.47 -12.78
C THR A 712 -23.50 13.90 -11.49
N GLN A 713 -24.83 13.82 -11.43
CA GLN A 713 -25.61 14.11 -10.22
C GLN A 713 -25.34 13.08 -9.11
N ASN A 714 -25.31 11.79 -9.45
CA ASN A 714 -25.01 10.71 -8.50
C ASN A 714 -23.58 10.86 -7.96
N GLU A 715 -22.59 11.08 -8.82
CA GLU A 715 -21.20 11.31 -8.42
C GLU A 715 -21.07 12.55 -7.51
N ALA A 716 -21.76 13.65 -7.83
CA ALA A 716 -21.76 14.84 -7.00
C ALA A 716 -22.41 14.61 -5.63
N ALA A 717 -23.51 13.84 -5.57
CA ALA A 717 -24.18 13.49 -4.32
C ALA A 717 -23.30 12.58 -3.44
N GLU A 718 -22.62 11.59 -4.03
CA GLU A 718 -21.67 10.74 -3.33
C GLU A 718 -20.49 11.53 -2.75
N VAL A 719 -19.91 12.45 -3.54
CA VAL A 719 -18.82 13.32 -3.08
C VAL A 719 -19.29 14.22 -1.93
N GLN A 720 -20.49 14.80 -2.03
CA GLN A 720 -21.05 15.60 -0.94
C GLN A 720 -21.28 14.80 0.33
N ALA A 721 -21.76 13.55 0.23
CA ALA A 721 -21.90 12.66 1.37
C ALA A 721 -20.55 12.36 2.05
N LEU A 722 -19.50 12.08 1.26
CA LEU A 722 -18.14 11.86 1.77
C LEU A 722 -17.57 13.09 2.48
N VAL A 723 -17.79 14.27 1.90
CA VAL A 723 -17.36 15.56 2.48
C VAL A 723 -18.13 15.87 3.77
N ALA A 724 -19.40 15.47 3.88
CA ALA A 724 -20.17 15.61 5.12
C ALA A 724 -19.70 14.64 6.22
N GLU A 725 -19.32 13.42 5.86
CA GLU A 725 -18.83 12.40 6.81
C GLU A 725 -17.40 12.68 7.32
N THR A 726 -16.52 13.23 6.47
CA THR A 726 -15.09 13.42 6.78
C THR A 726 -14.69 14.91 6.75
N PRO A 727 -14.52 15.58 7.91
CA PRO A 727 -14.22 17.02 7.98
C PRO A 727 -12.97 17.46 7.21
N ALA A 728 -11.90 16.66 7.21
CA ALA A 728 -10.67 16.98 6.48
C ALA A 728 -10.90 17.19 4.97
N LEU A 729 -11.91 16.54 4.38
CA LEU A 729 -12.24 16.73 2.96
C LEU A 729 -12.94 18.07 2.69
N GLN A 730 -13.59 18.67 3.68
CA GLN A 730 -14.15 20.03 3.57
C GLN A 730 -13.02 21.05 3.42
N GLU A 731 -11.97 20.91 4.23
CA GLU A 731 -10.77 21.75 4.15
C GLU A 731 -10.05 21.57 2.81
N VAL A 732 -9.91 20.32 2.33
CA VAL A 732 -9.37 20.03 0.99
C VAL A 732 -10.20 20.69 -0.11
N SER A 733 -11.53 20.62 -0.04
CA SER A 733 -12.42 21.27 -1.02
C SER A 733 -12.29 22.79 -0.99
N ALA A 734 -12.18 23.39 0.20
CA ALA A 734 -11.99 24.82 0.37
C ALA A 734 -10.64 25.27 -0.17
N TYR A 735 -9.57 24.53 0.15
CA TYR A 735 -8.23 24.74 -0.38
C TYR A 735 -8.20 24.65 -1.90
N ALA A 736 -8.76 23.59 -2.50
CA ALA A 736 -8.79 23.43 -3.95
C ALA A 736 -9.53 24.59 -4.63
N THR A 737 -10.66 25.03 -4.06
CA THR A 737 -11.41 26.19 -4.57
C THR A 737 -10.58 27.47 -4.48
N HIS A 738 -9.88 27.69 -3.36
CA HIS A 738 -9.03 28.85 -3.15
C HIS A 738 -7.83 28.85 -4.12
N LEU A 739 -7.13 27.72 -4.25
CA LEU A 739 -5.99 27.58 -5.15
C LEU A 739 -6.40 27.78 -6.60
N TYR A 740 -7.51 27.17 -7.06
CA TYR A 740 -8.00 27.40 -8.41
C TYR A 740 -8.39 28.87 -8.64
N ALA A 741 -9.02 29.53 -7.66
CA ALA A 741 -9.34 30.96 -7.76
C ALA A 741 -8.08 31.84 -7.84
N GLN A 742 -6.99 31.46 -7.16
CA GLN A 742 -5.68 32.11 -7.26
C GLN A 742 -5.02 31.86 -8.61
N LEU A 743 -4.94 30.60 -9.06
CA LEU A 743 -4.34 30.21 -10.34
C LEU A 743 -5.05 30.86 -11.53
N THR A 744 -6.39 30.93 -11.49
CA THR A 744 -7.23 31.53 -12.53
C THR A 744 -7.44 33.04 -12.36
N ARG A 745 -6.99 33.63 -11.24
CA ARG A 745 -7.14 35.05 -10.88
C ARG A 745 -8.57 35.60 -10.84
N GLU A 746 -9.57 34.77 -10.52
CA GLU A 746 -10.98 35.22 -10.43
C GLU A 746 -11.23 36.22 -9.28
N GLN A 747 -10.44 36.21 -8.20
CA GLN A 747 -10.61 37.12 -7.04
C GLN A 747 -10.32 38.60 -7.37
N GLN A 748 -9.38 38.89 -8.27
CA GLN A 748 -9.04 40.26 -8.69
C GLN A 748 -10.09 40.87 -9.63
N GLN A 749 -10.93 40.06 -10.26
CA GLN A 749 -11.99 40.54 -11.17
C GLN A 749 -13.25 40.98 -10.43
N GLN A 750 -13.50 40.44 -9.22
CA GLN A 750 -14.67 40.81 -8.41
C GLN A 750 -14.55 42.19 -7.77
N SER A 751 -13.32 42.71 -7.55
CA SER A 751 -13.11 44.06 -7.01
C SER A 751 -13.30 45.18 -8.03
N CYS A 752 -13.21 44.87 -9.33
CA CYS A 752 -13.42 45.85 -10.42
C CYS A 752 -14.81 45.77 -11.08
N ALA A 753 -15.61 44.74 -10.81
CA ALA A 753 -16.93 44.54 -11.40
C ALA A 753 -18.06 44.75 -10.37
N GLY A 754 -18.39 46.01 -10.09
CA GLY A 754 -19.63 46.36 -9.42
C GLY A 754 -20.84 46.04 -10.31
N ALA A 755 -21.80 45.27 -9.77
CA ALA A 755 -23.16 45.08 -10.27
C ALA A 755 -23.35 44.36 -11.63
N ALA A 756 -23.23 43.04 -11.63
CA ALA A 756 -24.08 42.18 -12.44
C ALA A 756 -24.35 40.86 -11.69
N SER A 757 -25.42 40.88 -10.89
CA SER A 757 -26.07 39.68 -10.38
C SER A 757 -26.57 38.85 -11.57
N MET A 758 -26.12 37.60 -11.72
CA MET A 758 -26.90 36.57 -12.41
C MET A 758 -26.69 35.19 -11.75
N SER A 759 -27.56 34.90 -10.79
CA SER A 759 -28.13 33.56 -10.67
C SER A 759 -29.06 33.33 -11.88
N GLN A 760 -28.53 32.69 -12.92
CA GLN A 760 -29.34 31.88 -13.82
C GLN A 760 -28.74 30.48 -13.79
N ALA A 761 -29.57 29.45 -13.67
CA ALA A 761 -29.14 28.07 -13.67
C ALA A 761 -28.35 27.77 -14.97
N TRP A 762 -27.12 27.30 -14.80
CA TRP A 762 -26.15 27.07 -15.87
C TRP A 762 -26.38 25.66 -16.45
N ASP A 763 -27.19 25.55 -17.50
CA ASP A 763 -27.50 24.26 -18.14
C ASP A 763 -26.45 23.88 -19.20
N GLU A 764 -25.24 23.48 -18.77
CA GLU A 764 -24.28 22.76 -19.64
C GLU A 764 -24.86 21.42 -20.14
N ASN A 765 -25.87 20.88 -19.45
CA ASN A 765 -26.56 19.63 -19.80
C ASN A 765 -27.41 19.72 -21.08
N ASN A 766 -27.63 20.92 -21.62
CA ASN A 766 -28.44 21.15 -22.82
C ASN A 766 -27.65 21.29 -24.12
N GLU A 767 -26.34 21.06 -24.12
CA GLU A 767 -25.54 21.08 -25.35
C GLU A 767 -25.91 19.91 -26.28
N GLU A 768 -26.60 20.24 -27.37
CA GLU A 768 -27.02 19.29 -28.41
C GLU A 768 -25.83 18.70 -29.18
N TRP A 769 -24.75 19.49 -29.35
CA TRP A 769 -23.54 19.12 -30.09
C TRP A 769 -22.33 19.10 -29.17
N VAL A 770 -21.58 18.00 -29.18
CA VAL A 770 -20.38 17.79 -28.36
C VAL A 770 -19.18 17.50 -29.25
N PHE A 771 -18.03 18.09 -28.93
CA PHE A 771 -16.78 17.83 -29.62
C PHE A 771 -16.44 16.33 -29.60
N ALA A 772 -16.06 15.78 -30.76
CA ALA A 772 -15.69 14.39 -30.90
C ALA A 772 -14.19 14.21 -31.18
N VAL A 773 -13.68 14.87 -32.23
CA VAL A 773 -12.28 14.73 -32.65
C VAL A 773 -11.79 15.99 -33.39
N MET A 774 -10.50 16.29 -33.27
CA MET A 774 -9.81 17.27 -34.10
C MET A 774 -9.30 16.59 -35.37
N LEU A 775 -9.65 17.10 -36.55
CA LEU A 775 -9.22 16.54 -37.83
C LEU A 775 -7.93 17.20 -38.31
N ASP A 776 -7.88 18.53 -38.25
CA ASP A 776 -6.67 19.30 -38.53
C ASP A 776 -6.65 20.55 -37.64
N ASP A 777 -5.54 20.80 -36.97
CA ASP A 777 -5.39 21.94 -36.06
C ASP A 777 -4.61 23.10 -36.68
N ASN A 778 -4.00 22.94 -37.87
CA ASN A 778 -3.15 23.98 -38.46
C ASN A 778 -3.19 23.95 -39.99
N VAL A 779 -4.36 24.22 -40.55
CA VAL A 779 -4.52 24.38 -42.00
C VAL A 779 -4.01 25.78 -42.39
N PRO A 780 -2.94 25.91 -43.20
CA PRO A 780 -2.48 27.21 -43.66
C PRO A 780 -3.46 27.82 -44.68
N LEU A 781 -3.35 29.13 -44.92
CA LEU A 781 -4.13 29.77 -45.97
C LEU A 781 -3.81 29.16 -47.35
N SER A 782 -4.84 28.85 -48.13
CA SER A 782 -4.72 28.27 -49.47
C SER A 782 -5.49 29.10 -50.50
N GLU A 783 -4.95 29.20 -51.72
CA GLU A 783 -5.60 29.87 -52.86
C GLU A 783 -6.98 29.27 -53.16
N VAL A 784 -7.02 27.94 -53.13
CA VAL A 784 -8.22 27.13 -53.26
C VAL A 784 -8.68 26.79 -51.84
N PRO A 785 -9.87 27.23 -51.41
CA PRO A 785 -10.29 27.11 -50.02
C PRO A 785 -10.93 25.73 -49.77
N SER A 786 -10.14 24.68 -49.96
CA SER A 786 -10.52 23.28 -49.74
C SER A 786 -9.33 22.48 -49.24
N THR A 787 -9.57 21.61 -48.25
CA THR A 787 -8.56 20.73 -47.65
C THR A 787 -9.10 19.31 -47.51
N GLU A 788 -8.29 18.31 -47.82
CA GLU A 788 -8.60 16.90 -47.54
C GLU A 788 -8.29 16.56 -46.08
N VAL A 789 -9.25 15.93 -45.40
CA VAL A 789 -9.13 15.49 -44.01
C VAL A 789 -9.44 14.00 -43.88
N PHE A 790 -8.75 13.33 -42.96
CA PHE A 790 -8.92 11.92 -42.66
C PHE A 790 -9.68 11.74 -41.35
N LEU A 791 -10.75 10.94 -41.36
CA LEU A 791 -11.51 10.61 -40.16
C LEU A 791 -10.98 9.31 -39.53
N PRO A 792 -10.31 9.35 -38.37
CA PRO A 792 -9.80 8.14 -37.70
C PRO A 792 -10.92 7.29 -37.09
N TYR A 793 -10.63 6.04 -36.74
CA TYR A 793 -11.55 5.16 -35.99
C TYR A 793 -11.61 5.47 -34.49
N VAL A 794 -10.50 5.99 -33.95
CA VAL A 794 -10.34 6.33 -32.54
C VAL A 794 -10.02 7.80 -32.37
N ASP A 795 -10.41 8.37 -31.23
CA ASP A 795 -9.96 9.70 -30.82
C ASP A 795 -8.49 9.69 -30.36
N ALA A 796 -7.94 10.85 -30.04
CA ALA A 796 -6.57 11.00 -29.55
C ALA A 796 -6.32 10.29 -28.20
N ALA A 797 -7.37 9.98 -27.43
CA ALA A 797 -7.30 9.22 -26.19
C ALA A 797 -7.40 7.69 -26.42
N GLY A 798 -7.51 7.25 -27.68
CA GLY A 798 -7.64 5.84 -28.06
C GLY A 798 -9.05 5.27 -27.91
N ARG A 799 -10.06 6.12 -27.67
CA ARG A 799 -11.46 5.68 -27.54
C ARG A 799 -12.11 5.58 -28.92
N PRO A 800 -12.90 4.54 -29.21
CA PRO A 800 -13.58 4.40 -30.49
C PRO A 800 -14.60 5.52 -30.68
N LEU A 801 -14.68 6.06 -31.90
CA LEU A 801 -15.68 7.05 -32.25
C LEU A 801 -17.06 6.39 -32.41
N PRO A 802 -18.10 6.89 -31.72
CA PRO A 802 -19.43 6.28 -31.77
C PRO A 802 -20.17 6.61 -33.07
N ASN A 803 -21.04 5.71 -33.52
CA ASN A 803 -21.94 6.00 -34.64
C ASN A 803 -22.95 7.12 -34.28
N GLY A 804 -23.39 7.90 -35.27
CA GLY A 804 -24.41 8.94 -35.06
C GLY A 804 -24.36 10.11 -36.04
N GLU A 805 -25.05 11.19 -35.72
CA GLU A 805 -25.02 12.44 -36.50
C GLU A 805 -23.84 13.32 -36.09
N TYR A 806 -23.11 13.80 -37.09
CA TYR A 806 -21.94 14.67 -36.93
C TYR A 806 -22.04 15.89 -37.84
N ARG A 807 -21.28 16.93 -37.50
CA ARG A 807 -21.04 18.10 -38.35
C ARG A 807 -19.57 18.52 -38.25
N VAL A 808 -19.05 19.13 -39.31
CA VAL A 808 -17.72 19.74 -39.32
C VAL A 808 -17.84 21.19 -38.88
N VAL A 809 -16.96 21.62 -37.98
CA VAL A 809 -16.82 23.01 -37.54
C VAL A 809 -15.45 23.50 -37.94
N VAL A 810 -15.41 24.57 -38.74
CA VAL A 810 -14.19 25.26 -39.18
C VAL A 810 -14.04 26.54 -38.38
N ARG A 811 -12.89 26.73 -37.73
CA ARG A 811 -12.52 27.95 -37.01
C ARG A 811 -11.34 28.61 -37.71
N ALA A 812 -11.41 29.91 -37.95
CA ALA A 812 -10.36 30.67 -38.61
C ALA A 812 -9.72 31.67 -37.64
N VAL A 813 -8.38 31.74 -37.68
CA VAL A 813 -7.54 32.67 -36.91
C VAL A 813 -6.74 33.52 -37.87
N ASP A 814 -6.92 34.84 -37.77
CA ASP A 814 -6.06 35.83 -38.43
C ASP A 814 -4.99 36.27 -37.43
N ARG A 815 -3.72 35.96 -37.70
CA ARG A 815 -2.62 36.23 -36.76
C ARG A 815 -2.28 37.71 -36.64
N GLU A 816 -2.69 38.53 -37.61
CA GLU A 816 -2.52 39.98 -37.51
C GLU A 816 -3.48 40.57 -36.46
N LEU A 817 -4.72 40.07 -36.41
CA LEU A 817 -5.75 40.52 -35.45
C LEU A 817 -5.69 39.79 -34.11
N ASN A 818 -5.19 38.56 -34.10
CA ASN A 818 -5.10 37.70 -32.92
C ASN A 818 -3.71 37.05 -32.83
N PRO A 819 -2.65 37.83 -32.54
CA PRO A 819 -1.28 37.32 -32.48
C PRO A 819 -1.06 36.30 -31.35
N ALA A 820 -1.85 36.39 -30.27
CA ALA A 820 -1.85 35.43 -29.17
C ALA A 820 -2.69 34.16 -29.46
N GLU A 821 -3.39 34.10 -30.60
CA GLU A 821 -4.28 33.00 -30.99
C GLU A 821 -5.32 32.64 -29.90
N HIS A 822 -5.86 33.65 -29.20
CA HIS A 822 -6.85 33.44 -28.13
C HIS A 822 -8.18 32.88 -28.69
N SER A 823 -8.75 31.89 -28.01
CA SER A 823 -9.93 31.12 -28.48
C SER A 823 -11.20 31.95 -28.71
N THR A 824 -11.33 33.10 -28.06
CA THR A 824 -12.51 33.99 -28.21
C THR A 824 -12.41 34.98 -29.37
N LEU A 825 -11.27 35.03 -30.07
CA LEU A 825 -11.04 35.85 -31.26
C LEU A 825 -10.86 34.96 -32.49
N MET A 826 -11.82 34.06 -32.69
CA MET A 826 -11.87 33.14 -33.82
C MET A 826 -13.20 33.29 -34.55
N SER A 827 -13.18 33.19 -35.87
CA SER A 827 -14.37 33.18 -36.71
C SER A 827 -14.76 31.73 -36.99
N ASP A 828 -15.97 31.31 -36.62
CA ASP A 828 -16.40 29.92 -36.78
C ASP A 828 -17.63 29.75 -37.69
N ALA A 829 -17.69 28.58 -38.35
CA ALA A 829 -18.82 28.14 -39.16
C ALA A 829 -18.95 26.62 -39.15
N ALA A 830 -20.19 26.12 -39.25
CA ALA A 830 -20.49 24.69 -39.24
C ALA A 830 -21.07 24.21 -40.58
N SER A 831 -20.78 22.96 -40.95
CA SER A 831 -21.40 22.28 -42.10
C SER A 831 -22.84 21.84 -41.80
N ALA A 832 -23.54 21.40 -42.85
CA ALA A 832 -24.74 20.58 -42.69
C ALA A 832 -24.41 19.25 -41.96
N PRO A 833 -25.34 18.70 -41.17
CA PRO A 833 -25.13 17.44 -40.46
C PRO A 833 -25.17 16.23 -41.41
N PHE A 834 -24.36 15.21 -41.10
CA PHE A 834 -24.26 13.94 -41.84
C PHE A 834 -24.07 12.77 -40.84
N SER A 835 -24.29 11.53 -41.26
CA SER A 835 -24.12 10.35 -40.39
C SER A 835 -22.70 9.79 -40.48
N VAL A 836 -22.10 9.42 -39.34
CA VAL A 836 -20.82 8.69 -39.29
C VAL A 836 -21.08 7.27 -38.81
N VAL A 837 -20.46 6.31 -39.51
CA VAL A 837 -20.59 4.87 -39.24
C VAL A 837 -19.25 4.14 -39.39
N ASP A 838 -18.99 3.15 -38.53
CA ASP A 838 -18.00 2.11 -38.84
C ASP A 838 -18.55 1.19 -39.93
N ALA A 839 -18.07 1.36 -41.17
CA ALA A 839 -18.50 0.59 -42.32
C ALA A 839 -17.80 -0.77 -42.44
N LEU A 840 -16.70 -1.01 -41.69
CA LEU A 840 -15.85 -2.19 -41.87
C LEU A 840 -16.60 -3.53 -41.66
N PRO A 841 -17.47 -3.70 -40.63
CA PRO A 841 -18.24 -4.93 -40.45
C PRO A 841 -19.22 -5.18 -41.61
N GLN A 842 -19.86 -4.13 -42.11
CA GLN A 842 -20.82 -4.24 -43.21
C GLN A 842 -20.13 -4.59 -44.52
N LEU A 843 -18.99 -3.97 -44.80
CA LEU A 843 -18.19 -4.22 -46.01
C LEU A 843 -17.60 -5.63 -46.01
N TYR A 844 -17.11 -6.11 -44.87
CA TYR A 844 -16.63 -7.49 -44.76
C TYR A 844 -17.74 -8.52 -45.03
N MET A 845 -18.93 -8.32 -44.44
CA MET A 845 -20.07 -9.19 -44.73
C MET A 845 -20.49 -9.14 -46.20
N GLN A 846 -20.44 -7.98 -46.85
CA GLN A 846 -20.75 -7.84 -48.28
C GLN A 846 -19.75 -8.57 -49.16
N TYR A 847 -18.46 -8.51 -48.82
CA TYR A 847 -17.40 -9.20 -49.57
C TYR A 847 -17.49 -10.73 -49.47
N GLN A 848 -17.97 -11.25 -48.33
CA GLN A 848 -18.12 -12.69 -48.11
C GLN A 848 -19.39 -13.30 -48.73
N GLN A 849 -20.36 -12.48 -49.14
CA GLN A 849 -21.61 -12.98 -49.73
C GLN A 849 -21.43 -13.30 -51.22
N PRO A 850 -21.81 -14.50 -51.69
CA PRO A 850 -21.88 -14.78 -53.13
C PRO A 850 -22.99 -13.92 -53.77
N GLU A 851 -22.71 -13.40 -54.97
CA GLU A 851 -23.59 -12.48 -55.71
C GLU A 851 -25.06 -12.94 -55.71
N GLY A 852 -25.96 -12.14 -55.08
CA GLY A 852 -27.41 -12.31 -55.21
C GLY A 852 -28.26 -12.42 -53.94
N ALA A 853 -27.71 -12.29 -52.73
CA ALA A 853 -28.50 -12.33 -51.49
C ALA A 853 -28.78 -10.93 -50.92
N THR A 854 -29.95 -10.36 -51.19
CA THR A 854 -30.47 -9.21 -50.43
C THR A 854 -31.01 -9.66 -49.08
N ALA A 855 -30.37 -9.28 -47.97
CA ALA A 855 -31.02 -9.28 -46.65
C ALA A 855 -30.32 -8.31 -45.70
N GLY A 856 -31.12 -7.45 -45.05
CA GLY A 856 -30.66 -6.54 -44.00
C GLY A 856 -29.98 -7.31 -42.87
N ALA A 857 -28.70 -7.01 -42.64
CA ALA A 857 -27.89 -7.58 -41.59
C ALA A 857 -27.81 -6.61 -40.37
N PRO A 858 -27.67 -7.13 -39.14
CA PRO A 858 -27.52 -6.31 -37.94
C PRO A 858 -26.22 -5.50 -38.00
N ALA A 859 -26.25 -4.25 -37.53
CA ALA A 859 -25.14 -3.30 -37.61
C ALA A 859 -23.93 -3.62 -36.71
N GLU A 860 -23.96 -4.74 -35.95
CA GLU A 860 -22.97 -5.10 -34.92
C GLU A 860 -22.63 -6.60 -34.95
N ALA A 861 -22.29 -7.15 -36.11
CA ALA A 861 -21.69 -8.49 -36.16
C ALA A 861 -20.19 -8.41 -35.78
N PRO A 862 -19.67 -9.31 -34.92
CA PRO A 862 -18.24 -9.33 -34.60
C PRO A 862 -17.42 -9.71 -35.85
N LEU A 863 -16.32 -9.00 -36.07
CA LEU A 863 -15.32 -9.29 -37.12
C LEU A 863 -14.48 -10.51 -36.66
N GLU A 864 -15.07 -11.71 -36.71
CA GLU A 864 -14.42 -12.97 -36.34
C GLU A 864 -14.29 -13.88 -37.56
N GLY A 865 -13.13 -14.53 -37.71
CA GLY A 865 -12.84 -15.50 -38.77
C GLY A 865 -11.52 -15.24 -39.51
N ASP A 866 -11.13 -16.22 -40.31
CA ASP A 866 -9.92 -16.19 -41.13
C ASP A 866 -10.29 -16.00 -42.61
N MET A 867 -9.54 -15.17 -43.31
CA MET A 867 -9.68 -14.91 -44.75
C MET A 867 -8.49 -15.52 -45.49
N ALA A 868 -8.70 -16.17 -46.64
CA ALA A 868 -7.61 -16.70 -47.44
C ALA A 868 -6.66 -15.55 -47.86
N GLY A 869 -5.34 -15.75 -47.76
CA GLY A 869 -4.36 -14.72 -48.12
C GLY A 869 -4.43 -14.26 -49.58
N SER A 870 -4.97 -15.09 -50.48
CA SER A 870 -5.28 -14.71 -51.86
C SER A 870 -6.32 -13.59 -51.96
N ASP A 871 -7.20 -13.49 -50.97
CA ASP A 871 -8.34 -12.59 -50.96
C ASP A 871 -8.02 -11.25 -50.27
N LEU A 872 -6.83 -11.12 -49.64
CA LEU A 872 -6.42 -9.89 -48.96
C LEU A 872 -6.30 -8.69 -49.91
N MET A 873 -5.60 -8.84 -51.05
CA MET A 873 -5.44 -7.72 -52.00
C MET A 873 -6.77 -7.34 -52.67
N PRO A 874 -7.59 -8.29 -53.18
CA PRO A 874 -8.92 -7.97 -53.69
C PRO A 874 -9.84 -7.35 -52.64
N PHE A 875 -9.76 -7.79 -51.39
CA PHE A 875 -10.49 -7.17 -50.28
C PHE A 875 -10.00 -5.73 -50.00
N CYS A 876 -8.70 -5.48 -49.98
CA CYS A 876 -8.15 -4.12 -49.82
C CYS A 876 -8.56 -3.20 -50.98
N ALA A 877 -8.63 -3.71 -52.22
CA ALA A 877 -9.16 -2.99 -53.37
C ALA A 877 -10.65 -2.67 -53.19
N PHE A 878 -11.46 -3.64 -52.77
CA PHE A 878 -12.88 -3.46 -52.46
C PHE A 878 -13.11 -2.39 -51.37
N LEU A 879 -12.31 -2.39 -50.31
CA LEU A 879 -12.38 -1.36 -49.26
C LEU A 879 -12.05 0.04 -49.80
N ARG A 880 -11.06 0.17 -50.71
CA ARG A 880 -10.72 1.44 -51.37
C ARG A 880 -11.84 1.92 -52.29
N GLU A 881 -12.47 1.01 -53.04
CA GLU A 881 -13.64 1.31 -53.88
C GLU A 881 -14.84 1.79 -53.06
N ALA A 882 -15.02 1.25 -51.84
CA ALA A 882 -16.01 1.72 -50.88
C ALA A 882 -15.64 3.07 -50.20
N GLY A 883 -14.47 3.65 -50.52
CA GLY A 883 -14.00 4.94 -50.03
C GLY A 883 -13.14 4.90 -48.76
N LEU A 884 -12.84 3.71 -48.22
CA LEU A 884 -11.92 3.59 -47.07
C LEU A 884 -10.47 3.77 -47.49
N HIS A 885 -9.66 4.33 -46.59
CA HIS A 885 -8.24 4.51 -46.81
C HIS A 885 -7.45 3.31 -46.30
N VAL A 886 -6.96 2.49 -47.23
CA VAL A 886 -6.01 1.41 -46.94
C VAL A 886 -4.66 1.78 -47.55
N SER A 887 -3.69 2.13 -46.70
CA SER A 887 -2.33 2.44 -47.15
C SER A 887 -1.59 1.17 -47.59
N LEU A 888 -0.60 1.33 -48.47
CA LEU A 888 0.23 0.21 -48.94
C LEU A 888 0.99 -0.46 -47.77
N ASN A 889 1.44 0.33 -46.80
CA ASN A 889 2.14 -0.19 -45.62
C ASN A 889 1.21 -1.02 -44.73
N ALA A 890 -0.04 -0.58 -44.54
CA ALA A 890 -1.04 -1.36 -43.82
C ALA A 890 -1.35 -2.68 -44.54
N GLU A 891 -1.57 -2.63 -45.86
CA GLU A 891 -1.78 -3.83 -46.69
C GLU A 891 -0.62 -4.82 -46.59
N PHE A 892 0.61 -4.32 -46.65
CA PHE A 892 1.81 -5.13 -46.49
C PHE A 892 1.95 -5.74 -45.09
N ALA A 893 1.70 -4.97 -44.02
CA ALA A 893 1.76 -5.47 -42.65
C ALA A 893 0.71 -6.56 -42.39
N MET A 894 -0.53 -6.37 -42.88
CA MET A 894 -1.58 -7.39 -42.83
C MET A 894 -1.16 -8.66 -43.60
N GLY A 895 -0.53 -8.51 -44.76
CA GLY A 895 -0.02 -9.63 -45.58
C GLY A 895 1.18 -10.38 -44.98
N GLN A 896 1.81 -9.84 -43.94
CA GLN A 896 2.86 -10.53 -43.19
C GLN A 896 2.32 -11.40 -42.04
N SER A 897 1.08 -11.16 -41.62
CA SER A 897 0.44 -11.89 -40.51
C SER A 897 -0.40 -13.05 -41.03
N LEU A 898 0.27 -14.05 -41.60
CA LEU A 898 -0.36 -15.25 -42.16
C LEU A 898 -0.23 -16.43 -41.19
N ASP A 899 -1.30 -17.20 -41.05
CA ASP A 899 -1.26 -18.49 -40.37
C ASP A 899 -0.47 -19.54 -41.18
N LYS A 900 -0.35 -20.76 -40.65
CA LYS A 900 0.38 -21.86 -41.33
C LYS A 900 -0.31 -22.31 -42.63
N GLN A 901 -1.57 -21.96 -42.81
CA GLN A 901 -2.42 -22.30 -43.95
C GLN A 901 -2.45 -21.18 -45.00
N GLY A 902 -1.82 -20.03 -44.72
CA GLY A 902 -1.81 -18.86 -45.60
C GLY A 902 -3.07 -18.01 -45.50
N ASN A 903 -3.81 -18.07 -44.39
CA ASN A 903 -4.94 -17.19 -44.09
C ASN A 903 -4.53 -16.02 -43.21
N VAL A 904 -5.26 -14.90 -43.33
CA VAL A 904 -5.11 -13.68 -42.54
C VAL A 904 -6.26 -13.61 -41.53
N SER A 905 -5.95 -13.30 -40.28
CA SER A 905 -6.97 -13.07 -39.23
C SER A 905 -7.67 -11.74 -39.45
N MET A 906 -9.01 -11.76 -39.51
CA MET A 906 -9.78 -10.52 -39.67
C MET A 906 -9.77 -9.62 -38.44
N ALA A 907 -9.50 -10.18 -37.26
CA ALA A 907 -9.28 -9.40 -36.06
C ALA A 907 -7.99 -8.57 -36.17
N GLU A 908 -6.93 -9.13 -36.76
CA GLU A 908 -5.67 -8.42 -36.99
C GLU A 908 -5.80 -7.37 -38.09
N VAL A 909 -6.50 -7.68 -39.19
CA VAL A 909 -6.86 -6.70 -40.24
C VAL A 909 -7.62 -5.52 -39.63
N ALA A 910 -8.63 -5.79 -38.81
CA ALA A 910 -9.39 -4.76 -38.13
C ALA A 910 -8.53 -3.95 -37.15
N ALA A 911 -7.61 -4.59 -36.41
CA ALA A 911 -6.70 -3.91 -35.49
C ALA A 911 -5.73 -2.98 -36.23
N VAL A 912 -5.16 -3.42 -37.36
CA VAL A 912 -4.27 -2.62 -38.20
C VAL A 912 -5.00 -1.41 -38.80
N LEU A 913 -6.22 -1.61 -39.32
CA LEU A 913 -7.02 -0.53 -39.90
C LEU A 913 -7.58 0.45 -38.86
N ARG A 914 -7.92 -0.02 -37.65
CA ARG A 914 -8.42 0.84 -36.57
C ARG A 914 -7.31 1.52 -35.77
N GLY A 915 -6.07 1.05 -35.90
CA GLY A 915 -4.89 1.60 -35.25
C GLY A 915 -4.42 2.95 -35.81
N THR A 916 -3.48 3.58 -35.11
CA THR A 916 -2.89 4.87 -35.48
C THR A 916 -1.49 4.74 -36.10
N GLU A 917 -1.05 3.53 -36.44
CA GLU A 917 0.31 3.29 -36.94
C GLU A 917 0.50 3.74 -38.39
N TYR A 918 -0.44 3.37 -39.28
CA TYR A 918 -0.29 3.56 -40.73
C TYR A 918 -1.04 4.75 -41.31
N HIS A 919 -2.02 5.27 -40.58
CA HIS A 919 -2.79 6.46 -40.91
C HIS A 919 -3.19 7.17 -39.63
N ARG A 920 -3.13 8.49 -39.65
CA ARG A 920 -3.50 9.34 -38.52
C ARG A 920 -4.29 10.53 -39.01
N SER A 921 -5.06 11.12 -38.11
CA SER A 921 -5.62 12.45 -38.31
C SER A 921 -4.51 13.47 -38.61
N GLN A 922 -4.76 14.46 -39.46
CA GLN A 922 -3.76 15.48 -39.81
C GLN A 922 -3.25 16.24 -38.56
N CYS A 923 -4.10 16.40 -37.54
CA CYS A 923 -3.69 16.98 -36.25
C CYS A 923 -2.60 16.17 -35.53
N GLU A 924 -2.54 14.84 -35.70
CA GLU A 924 -1.51 13.98 -35.12
C GLU A 924 -0.23 13.96 -35.96
N CYS A 925 -0.33 14.20 -37.28
CA CYS A 925 0.82 14.28 -38.17
C CYS A 925 1.68 15.52 -37.88
N GLY A 926 1.07 16.60 -37.37
CA GLY A 926 1.77 17.82 -36.95
C GLY A 926 2.55 17.71 -35.64
N ILE A 927 2.48 16.55 -34.96
CA ILE A 927 3.05 16.35 -33.63
C ILE A 927 4.10 15.23 -33.66
N THR A 928 5.29 15.58 -33.19
CA THR A 928 6.44 14.67 -33.12
C THR A 928 6.19 13.52 -32.13
N ASP A 929 6.91 12.40 -32.28
CA ASP A 929 6.83 11.30 -31.30
C ASP A 929 7.21 11.77 -29.89
N ALA A 930 8.22 12.64 -29.77
CA ALA A 930 8.64 13.20 -28.49
C ALA A 930 7.54 14.05 -27.83
N GLN A 931 6.80 14.85 -28.61
CA GLN A 931 5.65 15.62 -28.10
C GLN A 931 4.50 14.71 -27.65
N ARG A 932 4.24 13.62 -28.38
CA ARG A 932 3.24 12.61 -27.96
C ARG A 932 3.61 11.91 -26.66
N THR A 933 4.90 11.68 -26.40
CA THR A 933 5.37 11.11 -25.13
C THR A 933 5.11 12.04 -23.94
N ILE A 934 5.34 13.35 -24.09
CA ILE A 934 5.18 14.32 -23.00
C ILE A 934 3.74 14.87 -22.86
N GLU A 935 2.91 14.69 -23.87
CA GLU A 935 1.55 15.25 -23.94
C GLU A 935 0.71 15.05 -22.67
N PRO A 936 0.64 13.85 -22.06
CA PRO A 936 -0.17 13.66 -20.86
C PRO A 936 0.25 14.56 -19.69
N GLN A 937 1.55 14.81 -19.53
CA GLN A 937 2.08 15.67 -18.46
C GLN A 937 1.80 17.15 -18.76
N CYS A 938 2.02 17.60 -20.00
CA CYS A 938 1.69 18.97 -20.41
C CYS A 938 0.19 19.26 -20.28
N ARG A 939 -0.65 18.30 -20.68
CA ARG A 939 -2.11 18.41 -20.57
C ARG A 939 -2.57 18.51 -19.12
N LEU A 940 -1.99 17.69 -18.25
CA LEU A 940 -2.24 17.73 -16.81
C LEU A 940 -1.87 19.09 -16.23
N HIS A 941 -0.65 19.57 -16.49
CA HIS A 941 -0.18 20.86 -15.99
C HIS A 941 -1.04 22.02 -16.51
N TRP A 942 -1.35 22.02 -17.80
CA TRP A 942 -2.24 23.00 -18.41
C TRP A 942 -3.64 23.01 -17.76
N SER A 943 -4.16 21.85 -17.39
CA SER A 943 -5.46 21.73 -16.72
C SER A 943 -5.51 22.33 -15.30
N LEU A 944 -4.36 22.54 -14.64
CA LEU A 944 -4.29 23.25 -13.36
C LEU A 944 -4.69 24.72 -13.51
N TYR A 945 -4.27 25.34 -14.62
CA TYR A 945 -4.61 26.72 -14.98
C TYR A 945 -5.96 26.83 -15.70
N HIS A 946 -6.47 25.70 -16.21
CA HIS A 946 -7.78 25.59 -16.86
C HIS A 946 -8.65 24.54 -16.14
N PRO A 947 -8.96 24.73 -14.84
CA PRO A 947 -9.66 23.73 -14.05
C PRO A 947 -11.00 23.36 -14.69
N GLY A 948 -11.27 22.06 -14.77
CA GLY A 948 -12.48 21.51 -15.40
C GLY A 948 -12.53 21.68 -16.92
N ALA A 949 -11.39 21.83 -17.61
CA ALA A 949 -11.33 21.92 -19.07
C ALA A 949 -11.83 20.64 -19.76
N THR A 950 -12.51 20.86 -20.89
CA THR A 950 -13.00 19.80 -21.79
C THR A 950 -11.96 19.38 -22.82
N GLU A 951 -12.17 18.22 -23.45
CA GLU A 951 -11.35 17.77 -24.60
C GLU A 951 -11.29 18.80 -25.72
N GLN A 952 -12.38 19.55 -25.95
CA GLN A 952 -12.44 20.61 -26.93
C GLN A 952 -11.45 21.73 -26.63
N GLU A 953 -11.40 22.17 -25.37
CA GLU A 953 -10.50 23.24 -24.95
C GLU A 953 -9.04 22.79 -25.08
N TRP A 954 -8.73 21.55 -24.69
CA TRP A 954 -7.40 20.96 -24.90
C TRP A 954 -7.04 20.89 -26.39
N ALA A 955 -7.92 20.35 -27.23
CA ALA A 955 -7.65 20.14 -28.65
C ALA A 955 -7.35 21.45 -29.40
N ALA A 956 -7.97 22.56 -29.03
CA ALA A 956 -7.73 23.86 -29.66
C ALA A 956 -6.33 24.43 -29.35
N VAL A 957 -5.84 24.24 -28.11
CA VAL A 957 -4.55 24.79 -27.67
C VAL A 957 -3.40 23.79 -27.74
N ARG A 958 -3.69 22.49 -27.92
CA ARG A 958 -2.75 21.36 -27.88
C ARG A 958 -1.45 21.63 -28.62
N ARG A 959 -1.54 22.03 -29.89
CA ARG A 959 -0.36 22.29 -30.74
C ARG A 959 0.52 23.40 -30.18
N ARG A 960 -0.07 24.53 -29.78
CA ARG A 960 0.65 25.68 -29.23
C ARG A 960 1.32 25.32 -27.91
N VAL A 961 0.60 24.64 -27.02
CA VAL A 961 1.14 24.19 -25.72
C VAL A 961 2.32 23.23 -25.94
N LEU A 962 2.19 22.21 -26.80
CA LEU A 962 3.26 21.24 -27.06
C LEU A 962 4.46 21.84 -27.81
N GLN A 963 4.24 22.86 -28.64
CA GLN A 963 5.32 23.59 -29.31
C GLN A 963 6.09 24.46 -28.31
N HIS A 964 5.40 25.23 -27.48
CA HIS A 964 6.02 26.02 -26.42
C HIS A 964 6.74 25.12 -25.40
N ALA A 965 6.13 24.01 -24.99
CA ALA A 965 6.73 23.02 -24.11
C ALA A 965 8.07 22.50 -24.65
N MET A 966 8.16 22.24 -25.96
CA MET A 966 9.40 21.77 -26.59
C MET A 966 10.41 22.87 -26.90
N ALA A 967 9.96 24.10 -27.12
CA ALA A 967 10.83 25.23 -27.46
C ALA A 967 11.47 25.86 -26.22
N GLU A 968 10.69 26.03 -25.15
CA GLU A 968 11.08 26.82 -23.97
C GLU A 968 11.19 25.98 -22.69
N GLU A 969 10.40 24.92 -22.56
CA GLU A 969 10.29 24.14 -21.31
C GLU A 969 10.79 22.69 -21.45
N ARG A 970 11.59 22.40 -22.47
CA ARG A 970 11.92 21.03 -22.88
C ARG A 970 12.40 20.14 -21.73
N ASP A 971 13.27 20.68 -20.88
CA ASP A 971 13.92 19.94 -19.81
C ASP A 971 12.97 19.65 -18.62
N TRP A 972 11.85 20.39 -18.50
CA TRP A 972 10.75 20.04 -17.60
C TRP A 972 10.04 18.77 -18.06
N TRP A 973 9.80 18.63 -19.36
CA TRP A 973 8.89 17.62 -19.89
C TRP A 973 9.57 16.33 -20.34
N LEU A 974 10.82 16.40 -20.81
CA LEU A 974 11.50 15.20 -21.28
C LEU A 974 11.70 14.18 -20.15
N PRO A 975 11.53 12.88 -20.44
CA PRO A 975 11.80 11.81 -19.50
C PRO A 975 13.24 11.89 -19.00
N ASP A 976 13.40 11.86 -17.68
CA ASP A 976 14.68 11.95 -17.00
C ASP A 976 15.01 10.59 -16.37
N PRO A 977 16.08 9.90 -16.80
CA PRO A 977 16.40 8.56 -16.31
C PRO A 977 16.60 8.45 -14.79
N MET A 978 16.90 9.56 -14.09
CA MET A 978 17.03 9.56 -12.63
C MET A 978 15.67 9.69 -11.92
N LEU A 979 14.72 10.41 -12.51
CA LEU A 979 13.41 10.74 -11.91
C LEU A 979 12.24 9.96 -12.53
N GLU A 980 12.45 9.31 -13.66
CA GLU A 980 11.43 8.60 -14.42
C GLU A 980 10.88 7.40 -13.64
N VAL A 981 9.55 7.29 -13.66
CA VAL A 981 8.80 6.14 -13.15
C VAL A 981 8.17 5.45 -14.36
N ALA A 982 8.72 4.29 -14.73
CA ALA A 982 8.27 3.52 -15.87
C ALA A 982 7.03 2.67 -15.52
N ASP A 983 6.99 2.10 -14.30
CA ASP A 983 5.85 1.35 -13.79
C ASP A 983 5.50 1.74 -12.36
N VAL A 984 4.30 2.33 -12.20
CA VAL A 984 3.80 2.76 -10.89
C VAL A 984 3.61 1.59 -9.92
N ARG A 985 3.46 0.36 -10.43
CA ARG A 985 3.16 -0.84 -9.64
C ARG A 985 4.41 -1.41 -8.96
N THR A 986 5.55 -1.37 -9.63
CA THR A 986 6.76 -2.13 -9.22
C THR A 986 7.96 -1.25 -8.90
N ASP A 987 8.03 -0.03 -9.43
CA ASP A 987 9.28 0.74 -9.41
C ASP A 987 9.78 1.09 -8.00
N ASN A 988 8.88 1.25 -7.01
CA ASN A 988 9.26 1.42 -5.60
C ASN A 988 10.19 0.30 -5.06
N ALA A 989 10.23 -0.87 -5.70
CA ALA A 989 11.05 -2.00 -5.31
C ALA A 989 12.05 -2.43 -6.40
N SER A 990 11.72 -2.28 -7.69
CA SER A 990 12.54 -2.78 -8.80
C SER A 990 13.51 -1.77 -9.40
N ALA A 991 13.18 -0.47 -9.35
CA ALA A 991 13.99 0.54 -10.02
C ALA A 991 15.15 1.02 -9.13
N LYS A 992 16.32 1.22 -9.75
CA LYS A 992 17.57 1.58 -9.03
C LYS A 992 17.47 2.93 -8.32
N SER A 993 16.68 3.85 -8.86
CA SER A 993 16.39 5.18 -8.30
C SER A 993 15.72 5.08 -6.92
N PHE A 994 14.98 4.02 -6.66
CA PHE A 994 14.31 3.72 -5.38
C PHE A 994 15.08 2.68 -4.55
N SER A 995 16.41 2.58 -4.72
CA SER A 995 17.22 1.81 -3.77
C SER A 995 17.53 2.65 -2.53
N PHE A 996 17.58 2.02 -1.35
CA PHE A 996 17.82 2.71 -0.08
C PHE A 996 19.13 3.53 -0.06
N THR A 997 20.13 3.13 -0.85
CA THR A 997 21.40 3.85 -0.96
C THR A 997 21.38 4.99 -1.98
N ALA A 998 20.61 4.87 -3.06
CA ALA A 998 20.55 5.89 -4.12
C ALA A 998 19.53 6.99 -3.85
N TYR A 999 18.44 6.68 -3.13
CA TYR A 999 17.33 7.60 -2.89
C TYR A 999 17.76 9.02 -2.46
N PRO A 1000 18.68 9.22 -1.46
CA PRO A 1000 19.08 10.57 -1.05
C PRO A 1000 19.75 11.37 -2.17
N ALA A 1001 20.52 10.70 -3.04
CA ALA A 1001 21.19 11.34 -4.17
C ALA A 1001 20.20 11.71 -5.27
N VAL A 1002 19.20 10.84 -5.54
CA VAL A 1002 18.16 11.11 -6.54
C VAL A 1002 17.21 12.22 -6.07
N ALA A 1003 16.81 12.22 -4.79
CA ALA A 1003 16.02 13.30 -4.20
C ALA A 1003 16.77 14.65 -4.24
N ARG A 1004 18.08 14.63 -3.97
CA ARG A 1004 18.94 15.82 -4.13
C ARG A 1004 19.01 16.27 -5.59
N TYR A 1005 19.19 15.34 -6.53
CA TYR A 1005 19.21 15.64 -7.96
C TYR A 1005 17.91 16.32 -8.41
N GLY A 1006 16.74 15.81 -8.01
CA GLY A 1006 15.45 16.44 -8.33
C GLY A 1006 15.34 17.87 -7.78
N THR A 1007 15.84 18.10 -6.57
CA THR A 1007 15.87 19.43 -5.95
C THR A 1007 16.80 20.38 -6.72
N GLU A 1008 18.01 19.93 -7.06
CA GLU A 1008 18.99 20.73 -7.81
C GLU A 1008 18.48 21.05 -9.23
N LEU A 1009 17.87 20.08 -9.91
CA LEU A 1009 17.28 20.26 -11.23
C LEU A 1009 16.21 21.35 -11.20
N CYS A 1010 15.24 21.25 -10.28
CA CYS A 1010 14.18 22.26 -10.16
C CYS A 1010 14.72 23.63 -9.74
N THR A 1011 15.82 23.67 -8.96
CA THR A 1011 16.46 24.95 -8.59
C THR A 1011 17.02 25.70 -9.81
N VAL A 1012 17.54 24.97 -10.79
CA VAL A 1012 18.21 25.54 -11.98
C VAL A 1012 17.23 25.86 -13.11
N LEU A 1013 16.15 25.08 -13.26
CA LEU A 1013 15.25 25.24 -14.39
C LEU A 1013 14.43 26.54 -14.32
N PRO A 1014 14.30 27.29 -15.43
CA PRO A 1014 13.53 28.52 -15.47
C PRO A 1014 12.03 28.27 -15.71
N ALA A 1015 11.19 29.21 -15.26
CA ALA A 1015 9.78 29.28 -15.61
C ALA A 1015 9.40 30.69 -16.06
N HIS A 1016 8.56 30.77 -17.09
CA HIS A 1016 8.13 32.03 -17.70
C HIS A 1016 6.72 32.44 -17.24
N GLY A 1017 6.54 33.72 -16.90
CA GLY A 1017 5.25 34.29 -16.51
C GLY A 1017 4.97 35.62 -17.18
N THR A 1018 3.70 35.86 -17.48
CA THR A 1018 3.17 37.13 -18.01
C THR A 1018 1.95 37.55 -17.20
N ASN A 1019 1.70 38.85 -17.06
CA ASN A 1019 0.44 39.33 -16.47
C ASN A 1019 -0.75 39.29 -17.46
N HIS A 1020 -0.48 39.11 -18.76
CA HIS A 1020 -1.49 38.97 -19.81
C HIS A 1020 -1.77 37.49 -20.13
N MET A 1021 -2.29 36.76 -19.14
CA MET A 1021 -2.60 35.34 -19.29
C MET A 1021 -3.93 35.08 -20.00
N ASP A 1022 -3.91 34.19 -20.99
CA ASP A 1022 -5.07 33.81 -21.83
C ASP A 1022 -6.28 33.30 -21.03
N TYR A 1023 -6.06 32.66 -19.88
CA TYR A 1023 -7.16 32.17 -19.03
C TYR A 1023 -7.76 33.24 -18.10
N ALA A 1024 -7.02 34.32 -17.83
CA ALA A 1024 -7.40 35.33 -16.84
C ALA A 1024 -8.03 36.55 -17.52
N LEU A 1025 -7.45 37.04 -18.62
CA LEU A 1025 -7.91 38.25 -19.30
C LEU A 1025 -8.48 37.92 -20.67
N LEU A 1026 -9.65 38.49 -20.97
CA LEU A 1026 -10.18 38.45 -22.33
C LEU A 1026 -9.42 39.47 -23.17
N PRO A 1027 -9.05 39.12 -24.42
CA PRO A 1027 -8.42 40.09 -25.31
C PRO A 1027 -9.40 41.23 -25.64
N ALA A 1028 -8.86 42.44 -25.82
CA ALA A 1028 -9.65 43.60 -26.21
C ALA A 1028 -10.30 43.37 -27.59
N PRO A 1029 -11.55 43.83 -27.81
CA PRO A 1029 -12.21 43.69 -29.11
C PRO A 1029 -11.43 44.49 -30.18
N PRO A 1030 -11.27 43.93 -31.40
CA PRO A 1030 -10.57 44.61 -32.48
C PRO A 1030 -11.28 45.93 -32.82
N SER A 1031 -10.52 47.02 -32.98
CA SER A 1031 -10.98 48.39 -33.33
C SER A 1031 -11.55 49.27 -32.20
N ALA A 1032 -11.58 48.81 -30.95
CA ALA A 1032 -12.00 49.68 -29.84
C ALA A 1032 -10.93 50.75 -29.55
N LYS A 1033 -11.27 52.04 -29.72
CA LYS A 1033 -10.48 53.12 -29.12
C LYS A 1033 -10.58 52.96 -27.60
N PRO A 1034 -9.47 53.01 -26.84
CA PRO A 1034 -9.52 52.97 -25.39
C PRO A 1034 -10.28 54.21 -24.92
N THR A 1035 -11.58 54.08 -24.66
CA THR A 1035 -12.38 55.16 -24.08
C THR A 1035 -12.01 55.24 -22.60
N ALA A 1036 -11.60 56.44 -22.18
CA ALA A 1036 -11.17 56.82 -20.84
C ALA A 1036 -12.26 56.66 -19.76
N SER A 1037 -12.71 55.43 -19.53
CA SER A 1037 -13.69 55.06 -18.51
C SER A 1037 -13.07 54.02 -17.58
N GLY A 1038 -12.40 54.50 -16.53
CA GLY A 1038 -12.20 53.82 -15.24
C GLY A 1038 -11.32 52.56 -15.17
N ALA A 1039 -11.01 51.89 -16.29
CA ALA A 1039 -10.09 50.76 -16.33
C ALA A 1039 -8.77 51.22 -16.95
N GLY A 1040 -7.69 51.22 -16.16
CA GLY A 1040 -6.37 51.73 -16.55
C GLY A 1040 -5.79 51.06 -17.80
N VAL A 1041 -4.86 51.75 -18.46
CA VAL A 1041 -4.07 51.21 -19.58
C VAL A 1041 -3.23 50.04 -19.04
N ALA A 1042 -3.53 48.80 -19.47
CA ALA A 1042 -2.85 47.62 -18.97
C ALA A 1042 -1.39 47.56 -19.50
N VAL A 1043 -0.42 47.73 -18.61
CA VAL A 1043 1.01 47.53 -18.92
C VAL A 1043 1.26 46.02 -19.01
N GLN A 1044 1.76 45.53 -20.15
CA GLN A 1044 2.21 44.13 -20.27
C GLN A 1044 3.61 43.98 -19.68
N ALA A 1045 3.79 42.98 -18.82
CA ALA A 1045 5.07 42.61 -18.26
C ALA A 1045 5.27 41.09 -18.37
N GLU A 1046 6.47 40.70 -18.76
CA GLU A 1046 6.90 39.31 -18.93
C GLU A 1046 8.17 39.08 -18.12
N CYS A 1047 8.25 37.96 -17.43
CA CYS A 1047 9.42 37.64 -16.62
C CYS A 1047 9.78 36.16 -16.65
N THR A 1048 11.04 35.90 -16.33
CA THR A 1048 11.57 34.55 -16.14
C THR A 1048 12.13 34.44 -14.73
N VAL A 1049 11.73 33.39 -14.03
CA VAL A 1049 12.14 33.11 -12.64
C VAL A 1049 12.78 31.74 -12.57
N ASP A 1050 13.86 31.61 -11.79
CA ASP A 1050 14.51 30.34 -11.48
C ASP A 1050 13.92 29.68 -10.21
N GLY A 1051 14.39 28.48 -9.86
CA GLY A 1051 13.87 27.76 -8.69
C GLY A 1051 14.32 28.29 -7.34
N THR A 1052 15.18 29.31 -7.30
CA THR A 1052 15.42 30.08 -6.06
C THR A 1052 14.36 31.16 -5.83
N GLY A 1053 13.47 31.37 -6.80
CA GLY A 1053 12.51 32.47 -6.82
C GLY A 1053 13.12 33.78 -7.33
N ALA A 1054 14.37 33.75 -7.82
CA ALA A 1054 15.07 34.92 -8.32
C ALA A 1054 14.62 35.27 -9.74
N LEU A 1055 14.56 36.57 -10.01
CA LEU A 1055 14.20 37.14 -11.30
C LEU A 1055 15.42 37.07 -12.24
N ALA A 1056 15.36 36.19 -13.24
CA ALA A 1056 16.40 36.08 -14.26
C ALA A 1056 16.25 37.18 -15.33
N SER A 1057 15.01 37.52 -15.70
CA SER A 1057 14.70 38.59 -16.65
C SER A 1057 13.32 39.19 -16.42
N LEU A 1058 13.15 40.48 -16.73
CA LEU A 1058 11.89 41.21 -16.74
C LEU A 1058 11.85 42.14 -17.95
N HIS A 1059 10.81 42.00 -18.77
CA HIS A 1059 10.59 42.79 -19.97
C HIS A 1059 9.20 43.43 -19.90
N TYR A 1060 9.13 44.73 -20.21
CA TYR A 1060 7.87 45.43 -20.38
C TYR A 1060 7.52 45.48 -21.87
N GLY A 1061 6.29 45.15 -22.22
CA GLY A 1061 5.77 45.27 -23.59
C GLY A 1061 5.67 46.73 -24.04
N ALA A 1062 5.54 46.96 -25.35
CA ALA A 1062 5.42 48.30 -25.90
C ALA A 1062 4.15 49.01 -25.35
N PRO A 1063 4.26 50.19 -24.72
CA PRO A 1063 3.10 50.90 -24.20
C PRO A 1063 2.20 51.41 -25.34
N ILE A 1064 0.88 51.31 -25.18
CA ILE A 1064 -0.11 51.80 -26.14
C ILE A 1064 -0.10 53.34 -26.24
N SER A 1065 0.34 54.03 -25.18
CA SER A 1065 0.59 55.48 -25.11
C SER A 1065 1.59 55.77 -23.97
N ALA A 1066 2.66 56.53 -24.23
CA ALA A 1066 3.66 56.88 -23.21
C ALA A 1066 3.19 57.92 -22.18
N ALA A 1067 2.01 58.54 -22.39
CA ALA A 1067 1.52 59.64 -21.57
C ALA A 1067 0.68 59.21 -20.34
N ASP A 1068 0.24 57.94 -20.29
CA ASP A 1068 -0.82 57.49 -19.36
C ASP A 1068 -0.43 56.34 -18.41
N VAL A 1069 0.85 55.94 -18.39
CA VAL A 1069 1.34 54.84 -17.54
C VAL A 1069 2.09 55.39 -16.32
N THR A 1070 1.59 55.13 -15.12
CA THR A 1070 2.31 55.50 -13.88
C THR A 1070 3.36 54.45 -13.50
N VAL A 1071 4.34 54.84 -12.68
CA VAL A 1071 5.32 53.89 -12.11
C VAL A 1071 4.61 52.84 -11.24
N GLU A 1072 3.51 53.20 -10.59
CA GLU A 1072 2.70 52.27 -9.78
C GLU A 1072 2.05 51.19 -10.66
N ASP A 1073 1.53 51.55 -11.83
CA ASP A 1073 0.95 50.60 -12.79
C ASP A 1073 2.01 49.64 -13.35
N ALA A 1074 3.20 50.15 -13.66
CA ALA A 1074 4.32 49.32 -14.14
C ALA A 1074 4.85 48.37 -13.06
N LEU A 1075 4.98 48.83 -11.81
CA LEU A 1075 5.37 47.99 -10.68
C LEU A 1075 4.31 46.93 -10.38
N SER A 1076 3.02 47.29 -10.44
CA SER A 1076 1.91 46.34 -10.28
C SER A 1076 1.96 45.24 -11.34
N ALA A 1077 2.14 45.62 -12.62
CA ALA A 1077 2.29 44.69 -13.73
C ALA A 1077 3.48 43.75 -13.55
N ALA A 1078 4.63 44.27 -13.12
CA ALA A 1078 5.82 43.46 -12.85
C ALA A 1078 5.62 42.51 -11.65
N MET A 1079 5.05 42.99 -10.54
CA MET A 1079 4.73 42.16 -9.38
C MET A 1079 3.80 41.01 -9.77
N GLU A 1080 2.79 41.30 -10.58
CA GLU A 1080 1.88 40.29 -11.09
C GLU A 1080 2.58 39.26 -11.97
N ALA A 1081 3.39 39.69 -12.95
CA ALA A 1081 4.11 38.78 -13.82
C ALA A 1081 5.04 37.86 -13.01
N ILE A 1082 5.78 38.42 -12.05
CA ILE A 1082 6.66 37.69 -11.12
C ILE A 1082 5.86 36.64 -10.35
N GLN A 1083 4.70 37.01 -9.80
CA GLN A 1083 3.85 36.08 -9.06
C GLN A 1083 3.37 34.92 -9.95
N VAL A 1084 3.03 35.18 -11.23
CA VAL A 1084 2.67 34.09 -12.16
C VAL A 1084 3.86 33.19 -12.44
N ALA A 1085 5.04 33.76 -12.73
CA ALA A 1085 6.24 32.99 -13.02
C ALA A 1085 6.62 32.09 -11.83
N GLN A 1086 6.58 32.61 -10.60
CA GLN A 1086 6.82 31.83 -9.38
C GLN A 1086 5.78 30.71 -9.20
N THR A 1087 4.50 31.01 -9.45
CA THR A 1087 3.43 30.01 -9.34
C THR A 1087 3.55 28.91 -10.41
N ARG A 1088 3.94 29.29 -11.63
CA ARG A 1088 4.24 28.36 -12.73
C ARG A 1088 5.45 27.50 -12.42
N HIS A 1089 6.51 28.08 -11.88
CA HIS A 1089 7.66 27.32 -11.41
C HIS A 1089 7.25 26.27 -10.38
N ASN A 1090 6.45 26.64 -9.38
CA ASN A 1090 5.98 25.71 -8.34
C ASN A 1090 5.17 24.54 -8.92
N THR A 1091 4.24 24.81 -9.85
CA THR A 1091 3.44 23.75 -10.46
C THR A 1091 4.26 22.86 -11.39
N LEU A 1092 5.21 23.41 -12.15
CA LEU A 1092 6.14 22.64 -12.98
C LEU A 1092 7.01 21.71 -12.14
N SER A 1093 7.60 22.21 -11.05
CA SER A 1093 8.42 21.43 -10.12
C SER A 1093 7.64 20.29 -9.47
N MET A 1094 6.40 20.55 -9.03
CA MET A 1094 5.54 19.50 -8.47
C MET A 1094 5.15 18.44 -9.52
N VAL A 1095 4.92 18.83 -10.78
CA VAL A 1095 4.63 17.87 -11.85
C VAL A 1095 5.88 17.04 -12.23
N LYS A 1096 7.07 17.66 -12.28
CA LYS A 1096 8.34 16.98 -12.56
C LYS A 1096 8.69 15.93 -11.51
N LEU A 1097 8.56 16.28 -10.23
CA LEU A 1097 8.97 15.42 -9.10
C LEU A 1097 7.86 14.49 -8.60
N GLY A 1098 6.59 14.81 -8.84
CA GLY A 1098 5.45 14.18 -8.16
C GLY A 1098 5.34 12.67 -8.35
N ALA A 1099 5.70 12.12 -9.51
CA ALA A 1099 5.70 10.68 -9.72
C ALA A 1099 6.79 9.98 -8.88
N PHE A 1100 8.00 10.54 -8.87
CA PHE A 1100 9.13 10.06 -8.07
C PHE A 1100 8.82 10.15 -6.58
N ASP A 1101 8.34 11.29 -6.10
CA ASP A 1101 8.07 11.52 -4.67
C ASP A 1101 7.02 10.55 -4.13
N LYS A 1102 5.95 10.27 -4.90
CA LYS A 1102 4.93 9.29 -4.52
C LYS A 1102 5.50 7.86 -4.41
N GLN A 1103 6.37 7.46 -5.33
CA GLN A 1103 7.05 6.16 -5.27
C GLN A 1103 8.00 6.08 -4.07
N ALA A 1104 8.76 7.15 -3.82
CA ALA A 1104 9.65 7.25 -2.67
C ALA A 1104 8.86 7.17 -1.35
N GLN A 1105 7.68 7.80 -1.26
CA GLN A 1105 6.80 7.69 -0.09
C GLN A 1105 6.36 6.24 0.16
N ALA A 1106 5.96 5.50 -0.89
CA ALA A 1106 5.58 4.10 -0.76
C ALA A 1106 6.76 3.23 -0.30
N MET A 1107 7.94 3.43 -0.89
CA MET A 1107 9.19 2.76 -0.51
C MET A 1107 9.58 3.05 0.94
N LEU A 1108 9.60 4.32 1.37
CA LEU A 1108 10.00 4.72 2.73
C LEU A 1108 9.02 4.21 3.79
N PHE A 1109 7.72 4.30 3.52
CA PHE A 1109 6.68 3.93 4.48
C PHE A 1109 6.55 2.41 4.62
N CYS A 1110 6.44 1.68 3.51
CA CYS A 1110 6.23 0.23 3.53
C CYS A 1110 7.57 -0.52 3.72
N GLY A 1111 8.67 0.02 3.22
CA GLY A 1111 10.03 -0.50 3.37
C GLY A 1111 10.75 -0.04 4.64
N VAL A 1112 10.01 0.41 5.67
CA VAL A 1112 10.58 0.98 6.91
C VAL A 1112 11.63 0.08 7.57
N TYR A 1113 11.47 -1.25 7.49
CA TYR A 1113 12.42 -2.21 8.06
C TYR A 1113 13.76 -2.28 7.31
N GLY A 1114 13.88 -1.66 6.14
CA GLY A 1114 15.12 -1.45 5.41
C GLY A 1114 15.97 -0.28 5.94
N PHE A 1115 15.43 0.56 6.82
CA PHE A 1115 16.09 1.76 7.34
C PHE A 1115 16.46 1.68 8.82
N GLU A 1116 17.41 2.52 9.23
CA GLU A 1116 17.89 2.62 10.61
C GLU A 1116 16.87 3.21 11.60
N PHE A 1117 15.84 3.89 11.11
CA PHE A 1117 14.73 4.39 11.93
C PHE A 1117 13.59 3.36 12.07
N GLY A 1118 13.70 2.20 11.43
CA GLY A 1118 12.71 1.13 11.47
C GLY A 1118 13.02 -0.02 12.42
N GLY A 1119 12.00 -0.81 12.74
CA GLY A 1119 12.11 -2.03 13.55
C GLY A 1119 12.82 -1.81 14.89
N LYS A 1120 13.79 -2.67 15.21
CA LYS A 1120 14.52 -2.63 16.49
C LYS A 1120 15.35 -1.36 16.71
N TYR A 1121 15.74 -0.67 15.62
CA TYR A 1121 16.59 0.51 15.69
C TYR A 1121 15.80 1.82 15.84
N GLY A 1122 14.48 1.81 15.61
CA GLY A 1122 13.62 2.99 15.81
C GLY A 1122 13.74 3.58 17.21
N ARG A 1123 13.86 2.76 18.27
CA ARG A 1123 14.09 3.25 19.64
C ARG A 1123 15.42 3.97 19.79
N THR A 1124 16.48 3.49 19.13
CA THR A 1124 17.80 4.14 19.12
C THR A 1124 17.74 5.48 18.39
N TYR A 1125 17.02 5.54 17.28
CA TYR A 1125 16.84 6.79 16.52
C TYR A 1125 16.11 7.85 17.35
N VAL A 1126 15.01 7.46 18.02
CA VAL A 1126 14.27 8.35 18.93
C VAL A 1126 15.14 8.81 20.11
N TYR A 1127 15.91 7.90 20.72
CA TYR A 1127 16.86 8.25 21.77
C TYR A 1127 17.88 9.30 21.30
N ALA A 1128 18.48 9.10 20.12
CA ALA A 1128 19.44 10.04 19.54
C ALA A 1128 18.79 11.41 19.24
N PHE A 1129 17.57 11.40 18.72
CA PHE A 1129 16.80 12.61 18.44
C PHE A 1129 16.47 13.42 19.70
N ASP A 1130 16.01 12.76 20.76
CA ASP A 1130 15.71 13.43 22.04
C ASP A 1130 16.98 13.91 22.74
N LYS A 1131 18.11 13.21 22.56
CA LYS A 1131 19.41 13.69 23.04
C LYS A 1131 19.87 14.92 22.27
N ALA A 1132 19.76 14.92 20.94
CA ALA A 1132 20.10 16.07 20.10
C ALA A 1132 19.27 17.31 20.48
N LYS A 1133 17.98 17.17 20.75
CA LYS A 1133 17.15 18.28 21.25
C LYS A 1133 17.65 18.86 22.57
N ARG A 1134 18.04 18.02 23.53
CA ARG A 1134 18.60 18.46 24.81
C ARG A 1134 19.93 19.18 24.62
N GLU A 1135 20.81 18.63 23.80
CA GLU A 1135 22.12 19.22 23.49
C GLU A 1135 21.99 20.57 22.76
N MET A 1136 21.02 20.70 21.84
CA MET A 1136 20.70 21.98 21.19
C MET A 1136 20.22 23.03 22.20
N ALA A 1137 19.40 22.63 23.18
CA ALA A 1137 18.93 23.52 24.25
C ALA A 1137 20.07 23.97 25.18
N GLU A 1138 20.96 23.05 25.57
CA GLU A 1138 22.17 23.33 26.35
C GLU A 1138 23.11 24.29 25.60
N THR A 1139 23.33 24.03 24.30
CA THR A 1139 24.16 24.89 23.43
C THR A 1139 23.58 26.30 23.29
N ALA A 1140 22.26 26.43 23.18
CA ALA A 1140 21.59 27.73 23.15
C ALA A 1140 21.75 28.49 24.48
N GLN A 1141 21.62 27.81 25.63
CA GLN A 1141 21.86 28.40 26.95
C GLN A 1141 23.33 28.83 27.14
N ALA A 1142 24.27 28.08 26.54
CA ALA A 1142 25.69 28.41 26.53
C ALA A 1142 26.10 29.47 25.49
N GLY A 1143 25.14 30.16 24.86
CA GLY A 1143 25.40 31.25 23.91
C GLY A 1143 25.86 30.80 22.51
N HIS A 1144 25.38 29.64 22.04
CA HIS A 1144 25.73 29.02 20.75
C HIS A 1144 27.21 28.64 20.60
N ALA A 1145 27.99 28.68 21.68
CA ALA A 1145 29.34 28.14 21.70
C ALA A 1145 29.29 26.61 21.79
N ALA A 1146 29.10 25.93 20.66
CA ALA A 1146 29.14 24.47 20.58
C ALA A 1146 30.52 23.96 21.01
N SER A 1147 30.62 23.40 22.20
CA SER A 1147 31.86 22.82 22.70
C SER A 1147 31.97 21.38 22.20
N LEU A 1148 32.43 21.21 20.96
CA LEU A 1148 32.57 19.92 20.27
C LEU A 1148 33.39 18.84 21.01
N GLN A 1149 34.06 19.18 22.13
CA GLN A 1149 34.64 18.24 23.09
C GLN A 1149 34.48 18.64 24.58
N ALA A 1150 33.87 19.79 24.90
CA ALA A 1150 33.91 20.34 26.25
C ALA A 1150 32.62 20.14 27.07
N ALA A 1151 31.53 19.58 26.53
CA ALA A 1151 30.30 19.45 27.32
C ALA A 1151 30.34 18.37 28.41
N ASP A 1152 31.14 17.29 28.31
CA ASP A 1152 31.11 16.18 29.29
C ASP A 1152 32.14 16.30 30.42
N ALA A 1153 33.36 16.76 30.12
CA ALA A 1153 34.40 17.01 31.13
C ALA A 1153 34.13 18.28 31.96
N GLU A 1154 33.35 19.22 31.42
CA GLU A 1154 32.90 20.44 32.13
C GLU A 1154 31.60 20.20 32.94
N LYS A 1155 31.00 19.00 32.89
CA LYS A 1155 29.82 18.70 33.72
C LYS A 1155 30.21 18.69 35.18
N LEU A 1156 29.35 19.31 35.98
CA LEU A 1156 29.54 19.39 37.43
C LEU A 1156 29.46 18.00 38.11
N ARG A 1157 28.80 17.01 37.48
CA ARG A 1157 28.58 15.69 38.07
C ARG A 1157 28.90 14.57 37.07
N LEU A 1158 29.54 13.51 37.56
CA LEU A 1158 29.76 12.26 36.81
C LEU A 1158 28.44 11.59 36.41
N SER A 1159 27.34 11.80 37.15
CA SER A 1159 26.02 11.26 36.79
C SER A 1159 25.39 11.96 35.58
N ASP A 1160 25.82 13.19 35.29
CA ASP A 1160 25.33 13.95 34.14
C ASP A 1160 26.12 13.56 32.87
N GLN A 1161 27.26 12.88 33.04
CA GLN A 1161 28.08 12.35 31.96
C GLN A 1161 27.38 11.15 31.31
N GLU A 1162 27.20 11.22 29.99
CA GLU A 1162 26.53 10.17 29.24
C GLU A 1162 27.44 8.94 29.09
N GLN A 1163 26.86 7.73 29.07
CA GLN A 1163 27.62 6.50 28.83
C GLN A 1163 28.27 6.45 27.44
N THR A 1164 27.72 7.19 26.47
CA THR A 1164 28.27 7.33 25.11
C THR A 1164 29.43 8.31 25.03
N SER A 1165 29.76 9.01 26.13
CA SER A 1165 30.84 9.99 26.19
C SER A 1165 32.22 9.34 25.99
N THR A 1166 33.11 10.05 25.28
CA THR A 1166 34.52 9.66 25.15
C THR A 1166 35.32 9.90 26.43
N ALA A 1167 34.77 10.63 27.41
CA ALA A 1167 35.42 10.84 28.71
C ALA A 1167 35.23 9.64 29.67
N VAL A 1168 34.42 8.63 29.30
CA VAL A 1168 34.34 7.37 30.07
C VAL A 1168 35.59 6.55 29.78
N ASP A 1169 36.40 6.29 30.81
CA ASP A 1169 37.63 5.51 30.69
C ASP A 1169 37.33 4.03 30.38
N ARG A 1170 37.82 3.56 29.22
CA ARG A 1170 37.66 2.18 28.72
C ARG A 1170 39.00 1.50 28.42
N PHE A 1171 40.04 1.79 29.20
CA PHE A 1171 41.32 1.08 29.09
C PHE A 1171 41.33 -0.28 29.80
N ALA A 1172 42.28 -1.14 29.42
CA ALA A 1172 42.47 -2.46 30.03
C ALA A 1172 42.85 -2.39 31.51
N SER A 1173 43.48 -1.29 31.93
CA SER A 1173 43.79 -0.99 33.32
C SER A 1173 43.55 0.48 33.63
N GLN A 1174 42.92 0.74 34.78
CA GLN A 1174 42.77 2.10 35.30
C GLN A 1174 44.07 2.63 35.93
N THR A 1175 44.95 1.74 36.40
CA THR A 1175 46.11 2.11 37.23
C THR A 1175 47.46 1.87 36.56
N ASN A 1176 47.57 0.87 35.69
CA ASN A 1176 48.83 0.54 35.03
C ASN A 1176 48.95 1.29 33.68
N PRO A 1177 49.84 2.29 33.55
CA PRO A 1177 49.95 3.09 32.32
C PRO A 1177 50.40 2.28 31.09
N GLU A 1178 51.18 1.21 31.26
CA GLU A 1178 51.60 0.35 30.14
C GLU A 1178 50.43 -0.44 29.52
N GLN A 1179 49.30 -0.53 30.22
CA GLN A 1179 48.07 -1.20 29.75
C GLN A 1179 47.01 -0.20 29.28
N ARG A 1180 47.32 1.10 29.28
CA ARG A 1180 46.48 2.19 28.77
C ARG A 1180 46.85 2.54 27.33
N LEU A 1181 47.01 1.51 26.50
CA LEU A 1181 47.41 1.64 25.10
C LEU A 1181 46.21 1.36 24.18
N THR A 1182 46.10 2.12 23.10
CA THR A 1182 45.14 1.92 22.01
C THR A 1182 45.67 0.97 20.92
N ARG A 1183 46.98 0.71 20.90
CA ARG A 1183 47.67 -0.25 20.03
C ARG A 1183 48.64 -1.13 20.85
N PHE A 1184 49.26 -2.12 20.22
CA PHE A 1184 50.23 -3.00 20.88
C PHE A 1184 51.49 -2.27 21.42
N ALA A 1185 51.84 -1.10 20.87
CA ALA A 1185 52.98 -0.30 21.31
C ALA A 1185 52.54 1.16 21.52
N PRO A 1186 53.15 1.88 22.50
CA PRO A 1186 52.81 3.27 22.79
C PRO A 1186 53.19 4.17 21.63
N ARG A 1187 52.19 4.90 21.10
CA ARG A 1187 52.43 5.92 20.09
C ARG A 1187 52.81 7.23 20.74
N SER A 1188 53.78 7.90 20.14
CA SER A 1188 54.13 9.28 20.46
C SER A 1188 53.85 10.20 19.27
N THR A 1189 53.58 11.47 19.56
CA THR A 1189 53.54 12.53 18.56
C THR A 1189 54.94 12.77 17.99
N MET A 1190 55.03 13.52 16.89
CA MET A 1190 56.33 13.93 16.31
C MET A 1190 57.20 14.76 17.28
N SER A 1191 56.60 15.38 18.29
CA SER A 1191 57.29 16.11 19.37
C SER A 1191 57.61 15.22 20.58
N GLY A 1192 57.34 13.92 20.52
CA GLY A 1192 57.63 12.95 21.58
C GLY A 1192 56.58 12.87 22.70
N TYR A 1193 55.41 13.53 22.58
CA TYR A 1193 54.34 13.43 23.58
C TYR A 1193 53.57 12.11 23.46
N ASN A 1194 53.12 11.57 24.59
CA ASN A 1194 52.27 10.37 24.62
C ASN A 1194 50.93 10.64 23.93
N MET A 1195 50.52 9.79 22.99
CA MET A 1195 49.21 9.87 22.35
C MET A 1195 48.16 8.97 22.98
N GLU A 1196 48.56 8.05 23.86
CA GLU A 1196 47.68 6.99 24.36
C GLU A 1196 46.76 7.49 25.48
N ASP A 1197 47.33 8.18 26.47
CA ASP A 1197 46.60 8.86 27.55
C ASP A 1197 47.27 10.23 27.73
N ALA A 1198 46.67 11.26 27.15
CA ALA A 1198 47.24 12.59 27.09
C ALA A 1198 47.10 13.28 28.46
N ALA A 1199 48.18 13.87 28.95
CA ALA A 1199 48.13 14.63 30.19
C ALA A 1199 47.28 15.90 30.03
N PRO A 1200 46.63 16.43 31.09
CA PRO A 1200 45.81 17.64 30.99
C PRO A 1200 46.55 18.87 30.43
N SER A 1201 47.86 18.95 30.63
CA SER A 1201 48.71 20.01 30.07
C SER A 1201 49.00 19.87 28.57
N GLN A 1202 48.76 18.69 28.00
CA GLN A 1202 48.92 18.38 26.57
C GLN A 1202 47.63 18.63 25.78
N THR A 1203 46.47 18.60 26.44
CA THR A 1203 45.16 18.92 25.84
C THR A 1203 44.90 20.42 25.92
N SER A 1204 45.21 21.15 24.85
CA SER A 1204 44.96 22.60 24.74
C SER A 1204 43.90 22.90 23.69
N THR A 1205 42.82 23.57 24.09
CA THR A 1205 41.81 24.15 23.21
C THR A 1205 42.01 25.66 23.13
N TRP A 1206 42.82 26.12 22.18
CA TRP A 1206 43.18 27.54 22.00
C TRP A 1206 42.54 28.11 20.72
N GLY A 1207 41.97 29.32 20.78
CA GLY A 1207 41.29 29.98 19.65
C GLY A 1207 39.85 30.46 19.90
N ARG A 1208 39.43 30.62 21.16
CA ARG A 1208 38.20 31.35 21.54
C ARG A 1208 38.50 32.83 21.76
#